data_AF-A0A923UHA4-F1
#
_entry.id   AF-A0A923UHA4-F1
#
_cell.length_a   1.000
_cell.length_b   1.000
_cell.length_c   1.000
_cell.angle_alpha   90.00
_cell.angle_beta   90.00
_cell.angle_gamma   90.00
#
_symmetry.space_group_name_H-M   'P 1'
#
loop_
_entity.id
_entity.type
_entity.pdbx_description
1 polymer ?
#
loop_
_entity_poly.entity_id
_entity_poly.type
_entity_poly.pdbx_seq_one_letter_code
_entity_poly.pdbx_strand_id
1 'polypeptide(L)'
;MKNKYTNLSLVILFFLSVFQSINAQKVACGTPALTNEQRREILIQRSRYEKSGKSSRAASDTGITYIPVRINIFRNNDQTGGLSLQEMNDGMSKANKTFLKAGKGIQFYLAGEKPNYADDSTLATFLSEAKDASGKTTQERATAKFSVKNAINLFSAGRLVAGKKELGGYAYFPRTDNGSNLIVMANSVFNDKDNTLAHEFGHYFSLPHTFDRTSSEDMSERELVTRLKTETKGRKPANCDTGGDMICDTPSDPYDFKPKVVNCAYADTTIKDANGDLYNPMTNNIMDYYFCTSVVLTAGQFNVMGGSALSARMSKDAEYNFRPDSTWKPTIVINPIIAKPKADSLNNVTITWKDNSSNEMGFFVERATNFKGPFVAVGGTAPDSTVFVDRKVANNMKYYYRIKPSNTTINSLSKVDSVTVGEIQKPISGLVCLPKYVNSCLQGDGISNFTLQGVDSTGIKNESSCDSGSYSNFSKLSADVVKGKKYLFSIGNKWSKQEVYFPQSVAIWMDVDKNGEFTGTKPGESEMIYRGTILAGKLSDSLLIPKIVGGKYTVRIRIRRASYGIVNNACELYEHYGEGEDYSLVVKDSARTKQSTPVSLRVDNLQSETKEDSKKIYPNPSDGNQIYVMTDNSDEAKISMYDLAGREVQTLQNPMSQYVMSIKPNENLKIGTYIILVQEGKNIKKYKMSVMK
;
A
#
# COMPACT_ATOMS: atom_id res chain seq x y z
N MET A 1 53.89 -12.17 -59.94
CA MET A 1 53.34 -13.39 -60.56
C MET A 1 51.93 -13.63 -60.04
N LYS A 2 50.96 -13.61 -60.96
CA LYS A 2 49.62 -14.26 -60.98
C LYS A 2 48.68 -14.26 -59.74
N ASN A 3 47.56 -13.55 -59.94
CA ASN A 3 46.15 -13.95 -59.81
C ASN A 3 45.35 -13.93 -58.48
N LYS A 4 44.37 -13.01 -58.49
CA LYS A 4 42.90 -13.14 -58.27
C LYS A 4 42.29 -13.17 -56.85
N TYR A 5 41.60 -12.06 -56.58
CA TYR A 5 40.35 -11.81 -55.82
C TYR A 5 39.46 -13.00 -55.42
N THR A 6 38.89 -12.99 -54.19
CA THR A 6 37.45 -12.68 -53.94
C THR A 6 37.10 -12.62 -52.44
N ASN A 7 36.23 -11.68 -52.08
CA ASN A 7 35.54 -11.54 -50.79
C ASN A 7 34.63 -12.75 -50.50
N LEU A 8 34.58 -13.20 -49.24
CA LEU A 8 33.42 -13.90 -48.69
C LEU A 8 33.18 -13.48 -47.23
N SER A 9 32.04 -12.83 -47.02
CA SER A 9 31.54 -12.31 -45.75
C SER A 9 31.40 -13.41 -44.70
N LEU A 10 32.03 -13.21 -43.53
CA LEU A 10 31.80 -14.05 -42.36
C LEU A 10 30.51 -13.58 -41.66
N VAL A 11 29.48 -14.43 -41.70
CA VAL A 11 28.21 -14.23 -40.98
C VAL A 11 28.46 -14.34 -39.48
N ILE A 12 28.29 -13.24 -38.76
CA ILE A 12 28.26 -13.21 -37.28
C ILE A 12 26.87 -13.70 -36.84
N LEU A 13 26.78 -14.96 -36.43
CA LEU A 13 25.64 -15.50 -35.71
C LEU A 13 25.73 -15.07 -34.24
N PHE A 14 25.09 -13.96 -33.90
CA PHE A 14 24.84 -13.54 -32.53
C PHE A 14 23.81 -14.51 -31.93
N PHE A 15 24.27 -15.50 -31.16
CA PHE A 15 23.40 -16.28 -30.29
C PHE A 15 22.87 -15.33 -29.20
N LEU A 16 21.62 -14.88 -29.36
CA LEU A 16 20.85 -14.20 -28.33
C LEU A 16 20.62 -15.22 -27.19
N SER A 17 21.50 -15.23 -26.19
CA SER A 17 21.18 -15.85 -24.91
C SER A 17 20.09 -15.00 -24.26
N VAL A 18 18.87 -15.54 -24.28
CA VAL A 18 17.75 -15.08 -23.48
C VAL A 18 18.22 -15.12 -22.02
N PHE A 19 18.53 -13.95 -21.46
CA PHE A 19 18.65 -13.80 -20.01
C PHE A 19 17.29 -14.12 -19.40
N GLN A 20 17.12 -15.38 -18.99
CA GLN A 20 16.09 -15.74 -18.03
C GLN A 20 16.34 -14.90 -16.78
N SER A 21 15.30 -14.19 -16.38
CA SER A 21 15.26 -13.39 -15.18
C SER A 21 15.69 -14.25 -14.00
N ILE A 22 16.84 -13.92 -13.39
CA ILE A 22 17.27 -14.52 -12.13
C ILE A 22 16.23 -14.11 -11.09
N ASN A 23 15.37 -15.05 -10.69
CA ASN A 23 14.55 -14.89 -9.49
C ASN A 23 15.52 -14.68 -8.32
N ALA A 24 15.58 -13.46 -7.79
CA ALA A 24 16.27 -13.20 -6.54
C ALA A 24 15.69 -14.14 -5.47
N GLN A 25 16.54 -14.97 -4.88
CA GLN A 25 16.15 -15.90 -3.82
C GLN A 25 15.58 -15.11 -2.64
N LYS A 26 14.35 -15.43 -2.25
CA LYS A 26 13.69 -14.81 -1.10
C LYS A 26 14.46 -15.19 0.18
N VAL A 27 14.92 -14.19 0.93
CA VAL A 27 15.74 -14.41 2.12
C VAL A 27 14.86 -14.78 3.30
N ALA A 28 15.29 -15.75 4.12
CA ALA A 28 14.49 -16.26 5.24
C ALA A 28 14.58 -15.37 6.49
N CYS A 29 13.55 -15.36 7.33
CA CYS A 29 13.64 -14.82 8.68
C CYS A 29 14.55 -15.71 9.53
N GLY A 30 15.40 -15.08 10.34
CA GLY A 30 16.28 -15.74 11.30
C GLY A 30 15.74 -15.78 12.73
N THR A 31 14.57 -15.19 13.00
CA THR A 31 13.97 -15.23 14.33
C THR A 31 13.57 -16.67 14.67
N PRO A 32 14.13 -17.27 15.73
CA PRO A 32 13.82 -18.65 16.09
C PRO A 32 12.34 -18.82 16.45
N ALA A 33 11.79 -19.99 16.14
CA ALA A 33 10.47 -20.39 16.65
C ALA A 33 10.47 -20.40 18.19
N LEU A 34 9.32 -20.07 18.79
CA LEU A 34 9.21 -20.00 20.25
C LEU A 34 9.29 -21.38 20.90
N THR A 35 10.17 -21.53 21.89
CA THR A 35 10.18 -22.71 22.76
C THR A 35 8.93 -22.74 23.66
N ASN A 36 8.61 -23.92 24.21
CA ASN A 36 7.52 -24.07 25.19
C ASN A 36 7.67 -23.11 26.38
N GLU A 37 8.91 -22.93 26.85
CA GLU A 37 9.23 -22.02 27.94
C GLU A 37 8.97 -20.56 27.55
N GLN A 38 9.43 -20.13 26.37
CA GLN A 38 9.21 -18.76 25.90
C GLN A 38 7.73 -18.44 25.69
N ARG A 39 6.93 -19.38 25.14
CA ARG A 39 5.47 -19.22 25.02
C ARG A 39 4.83 -19.02 26.39
N ARG A 40 5.20 -19.87 27.36
CA ARG A 40 4.71 -19.77 28.73
C ARG A 40 5.06 -18.41 29.36
N GLU A 41 6.27 -17.92 29.16
CA GLU A 41 6.69 -16.60 29.65
C GLU A 41 5.89 -15.47 29.01
N ILE A 42 5.65 -15.51 27.70
CA ILE A 42 4.81 -14.52 27.00
C ILE A 42 3.38 -14.51 27.58
N LEU A 43 2.79 -15.67 27.81
CA LEU A 43 1.45 -15.78 28.42
C LEU A 43 1.42 -15.28 29.88
N ILE A 44 2.48 -15.54 30.66
CA ILE A 44 2.62 -14.99 32.02
C ILE A 44 2.73 -13.46 31.97
N GLN A 45 3.52 -12.90 31.05
CA GLN A 45 3.66 -11.46 30.88
C GLN A 45 2.32 -10.81 30.51
N ARG A 46 1.56 -11.40 29.59
CA ARG A 46 0.21 -10.96 29.22
C ARG A 46 -0.74 -11.00 30.43
N SER A 47 -0.78 -12.11 31.15
CA SER A 47 -1.62 -12.26 32.35
C SER A 47 -1.27 -11.24 33.45
N ARG A 48 0.02 -10.97 33.68
CA ARG A 48 0.47 -9.93 34.63
C ARG A 48 0.03 -8.54 34.20
N TYR A 49 0.18 -8.22 32.92
CA TYR A 49 -0.28 -6.94 32.37
C TYR A 49 -1.80 -6.77 32.53
N GLU A 50 -2.57 -7.82 32.22
CA GLU A 50 -4.03 -7.86 32.41
C GLU A 50 -4.44 -7.63 33.87
N LYS A 51 -3.82 -8.33 34.82
CA LYS A 51 -4.09 -8.21 36.26
C LYS A 51 -3.68 -6.86 36.84
N SER A 52 -2.72 -6.18 36.24
CA SER A 52 -2.25 -4.87 36.73
C SER A 52 -3.25 -3.73 36.58
N GLY A 53 -4.41 -3.96 35.94
CA GLY A 53 -5.40 -2.93 35.63
C GLY A 53 -4.95 -1.97 34.52
N LYS A 54 -3.69 -2.03 34.08
CA LYS A 54 -3.16 -1.24 32.95
C LYS A 54 -3.76 -1.66 31.60
N SER A 55 -4.32 -2.87 31.54
CA SER A 55 -5.03 -3.43 30.38
C SER A 55 -6.37 -2.77 30.08
N SER A 56 -6.94 -2.01 31.01
CA SER A 56 -8.23 -1.33 30.81
C SER A 56 -8.17 -0.19 29.79
N ARG A 57 -6.98 0.11 29.25
CA ARG A 57 -6.76 0.99 28.10
C ARG A 57 -6.13 0.14 27.01
N ALA A 58 -6.83 -0.06 25.89
CA ALA A 58 -6.21 -0.63 24.71
C ALA A 58 -4.97 0.21 24.35
N ALA A 59 -3.89 -0.40 23.86
CA ALA A 59 -2.74 0.35 23.36
C ALA A 59 -3.14 1.27 22.19
N SER A 60 -4.20 0.89 21.46
CA SER A 60 -4.88 1.70 20.46
C SER A 60 -5.74 2.84 21.02
N ASP A 61 -5.76 3.06 22.35
CA ASP A 61 -6.45 4.16 23.02
C ASP A 61 -5.53 5.15 23.71
N THR A 62 -4.26 4.80 23.89
CA THR A 62 -3.21 5.73 24.30
C THR A 62 -2.66 6.50 23.09
N GLY A 63 -2.09 7.69 23.32
CA GLY A 63 -1.42 8.46 22.25
C GLY A 63 -0.19 7.73 21.67
N ILE A 64 0.63 8.44 20.91
CA ILE A 64 1.85 7.86 20.35
C ILE A 64 2.87 7.61 21.45
N THR A 65 3.39 6.38 21.53
CA THR A 65 4.59 6.05 22.30
C THR A 65 5.81 6.14 21.38
N TYR A 66 6.71 7.06 21.68
CA TYR A 66 7.94 7.24 20.92
C TYR A 66 9.03 6.29 21.43
N ILE A 67 9.55 5.44 20.55
CA ILE A 67 10.60 4.47 20.90
C ILE A 67 11.89 4.79 20.13
N PRO A 68 13.01 5.04 20.84
CA PRO A 68 14.27 5.34 20.20
C PRO A 68 14.94 4.09 19.60
N VAL A 69 15.56 4.26 18.43
CA VAL A 69 16.28 3.22 17.70
C VAL A 69 17.71 3.68 17.42
N ARG A 70 18.70 3.02 18.03
CA ARG A 70 20.12 3.27 17.75
C ARG A 70 20.56 2.39 16.58
N ILE A 71 20.82 3.01 15.44
CA ILE A 71 21.27 2.34 14.22
C ILE A 71 22.80 2.17 14.20
N ASN A 72 23.24 0.95 13.91
CA ASN A 72 24.63 0.56 13.72
C ASN A 72 24.80 -0.01 12.31
N ILE A 73 25.56 0.68 11.46
CA ILE A 73 25.76 0.34 10.05
C ILE A 73 27.16 -0.24 9.88
N PHE A 74 27.21 -1.52 9.50
CA PHE A 74 28.46 -2.24 9.28
C PHE A 74 28.86 -2.20 7.80
N ARG A 75 30.13 -1.85 7.58
CA ARG A 75 30.75 -1.67 6.27
C ARG A 75 32.00 -2.54 6.19
N ASN A 76 32.46 -2.78 4.98
CA ASN A 76 33.76 -3.42 4.76
C ASN A 76 34.89 -2.53 5.29
N ASN A 77 36.08 -3.10 5.51
CA ASN A 77 37.26 -2.36 5.98
C ASN A 77 37.66 -1.19 5.07
N ASP A 78 37.36 -1.29 3.77
CA ASP A 78 37.58 -0.24 2.77
C ASP A 78 36.44 0.81 2.74
N GLN A 79 35.54 0.78 3.72
CA GLN A 79 34.36 1.63 3.88
C GLN A 79 33.29 1.45 2.78
N THR A 80 33.41 0.43 1.95
CA THR A 80 32.39 0.07 0.96
C THR A 80 31.25 -0.74 1.59
N GLY A 81 30.11 -0.79 0.88
CA GLY A 81 28.90 -1.40 1.40
C GLY A 81 28.24 -0.54 2.48
N GLY A 82 27.48 -1.19 3.37
CA GLY A 82 26.64 -0.51 4.35
C GLY A 82 25.27 -0.12 3.79
N LEU A 83 24.39 0.26 4.72
CA LEU A 83 23.03 0.70 4.43
C LEU A 83 23.04 2.19 4.07
N SER A 84 22.39 2.58 2.97
CA SER A 84 22.25 4.00 2.65
C SER A 84 21.26 4.69 3.60
N LEU A 85 21.48 5.97 3.88
CA LEU A 85 20.58 6.72 4.78
C LEU A 85 19.20 6.98 4.16
N GLN A 86 19.08 6.94 2.84
CA GLN A 86 17.79 6.95 2.15
C GLN A 86 17.01 5.67 2.45
N GLU A 87 17.61 4.50 2.23
CA GLU A 87 16.98 3.20 2.51
C GLU A 87 16.66 3.03 3.99
N MET A 88 17.55 3.48 4.87
CA MET A 88 17.31 3.51 6.32
C MET A 88 16.03 4.29 6.65
N ASN A 89 15.90 5.52 6.15
CA ASN A 89 14.73 6.36 6.44
C ASN A 89 13.45 5.82 5.80
N ASP A 90 13.51 5.28 4.58
CA ASP A 90 12.36 4.65 3.94
C ASP A 90 11.88 3.40 4.70
N GLY A 91 12.81 2.53 5.12
CA GLY A 91 12.49 1.35 5.93
C GLY A 91 11.86 1.73 7.27
N MET A 92 12.44 2.70 7.98
CA MET A 92 11.89 3.23 9.22
C MET A 92 10.52 3.89 9.02
N SER A 93 10.30 4.56 7.90
CA SER A 93 9.01 5.14 7.51
C SER A 93 7.94 4.06 7.30
N LYS A 94 8.27 2.96 6.62
CA LYS A 94 7.39 1.78 6.47
C LYS A 94 7.05 1.14 7.82
N ALA A 95 8.02 0.98 8.71
CA ALA A 95 7.78 0.51 10.08
C ALA A 95 6.84 1.45 10.83
N ASN A 96 7.09 2.75 10.82
CA ASN A 96 6.22 3.76 11.45
C ASN A 96 4.80 3.77 10.89
N LYS A 97 4.63 3.55 9.59
CA LYS A 97 3.30 3.40 8.98
C LYS A 97 2.56 2.16 9.49
N THR A 98 3.28 1.07 9.73
CA THR A 98 2.71 -0.21 10.14
C THR A 98 2.32 -0.20 11.61
N PHE A 99 3.14 0.42 12.48
CA PHE A 99 2.98 0.42 13.93
C PHE A 99 2.12 1.58 14.47
N LEU A 100 1.56 2.41 13.57
CA LEU A 100 0.60 3.45 13.90
C LEU A 100 -0.78 3.14 13.30
N LYS A 101 -1.79 3.02 14.16
CA LYS A 101 -3.20 2.92 13.75
C LYS A 101 -3.94 4.19 14.18
N ALA A 102 -4.44 4.93 13.20
CA ALA A 102 -5.20 6.17 13.42
C ALA A 102 -4.49 7.17 14.38
N GLY A 103 -3.18 7.32 14.25
CA GLY A 103 -2.38 8.28 15.04
C GLY A 103 -2.09 7.84 16.48
N LYS A 104 -2.27 6.55 16.76
CA LYS A 104 -1.99 5.91 18.06
C LYS A 104 -1.13 4.66 17.84
N GLY A 105 -0.40 4.24 18.88
CA GLY A 105 0.49 3.09 18.83
C GLY A 105 1.96 3.46 19.08
N ILE A 106 2.87 2.80 18.36
CA ILE A 106 4.32 2.98 18.52
C ILE A 106 4.86 3.75 17.32
N GLN A 107 5.64 4.80 17.57
CA GLN A 107 6.42 5.46 16.53
C GLN A 107 7.91 5.42 16.89
N PHE A 108 8.72 4.93 15.96
CA PHE A 108 10.17 4.87 16.06
C PHE A 108 10.82 6.15 15.56
N TYR A 109 11.93 6.52 16.19
CA TYR A 109 12.81 7.60 15.75
C TYR A 109 14.26 7.21 15.96
N LEU A 110 15.15 7.75 15.13
CA LEU A 110 16.57 7.43 15.15
C LEU A 110 17.25 8.12 16.34
N ALA A 111 18.05 7.36 17.06
CA ALA A 111 18.75 7.83 18.23
C ALA A 111 20.15 8.35 17.89
N GLY A 112 20.34 9.66 18.05
CA GLY A 112 21.60 10.38 17.92
C GLY A 112 21.54 11.46 16.84
N GLU A 113 22.69 12.06 16.56
CA GLU A 113 22.85 13.01 15.43
C GLU A 113 23.38 12.32 14.17
N LYS A 114 23.95 11.12 14.32
CA LYS A 114 24.45 10.29 13.21
C LYS A 114 24.38 8.80 13.53
N PRO A 115 24.32 7.93 12.49
CA PRO A 115 24.49 6.49 12.66
C PRO A 115 25.84 6.17 13.33
N ASN A 116 25.91 5.01 13.97
CA ASN A 116 27.18 4.44 14.31
C ASN A 116 27.72 3.62 13.13
N TYR A 117 28.90 3.94 12.62
CA TYR A 117 29.54 3.18 11.55
C TYR A 117 30.63 2.27 12.13
N ALA A 118 30.70 1.03 11.64
CA ALA A 118 31.82 0.15 11.90
C ALA A 118 32.40 -0.38 10.58
N ASP A 119 33.67 -0.07 10.35
CA ASP A 119 34.43 -0.54 9.20
C ASP A 119 35.15 -1.83 9.59
N ASP A 120 34.42 -2.94 9.47
CA ASP A 120 34.86 -4.28 9.82
C ASP A 120 34.17 -5.28 8.89
N SER A 121 34.92 -5.82 7.92
CA SER A 121 34.40 -6.78 6.93
C SER A 121 33.80 -8.04 7.58
N THR A 122 34.20 -8.38 8.81
CA THR A 122 33.61 -9.48 9.59
C THR A 122 32.24 -9.11 10.14
N LEU A 123 32.04 -7.86 10.55
CA LEU A 123 30.72 -7.37 10.96
C LEU A 123 29.81 -7.12 9.75
N ALA A 124 30.39 -6.72 8.60
CA ALA A 124 29.67 -6.55 7.34
C ALA A 124 29.14 -7.88 6.77
N THR A 125 29.80 -9.00 7.06
CA THR A 125 29.31 -10.36 6.83
C THR A 125 28.91 -10.99 8.15
N PHE A 126 27.72 -10.65 8.65
CA PHE A 126 27.29 -10.98 10.00
C PHE A 126 27.01 -12.48 10.13
N LEU A 127 27.93 -13.19 10.78
CA LEU A 127 27.80 -14.62 11.08
C LEU A 127 27.18 -14.80 12.46
N SER A 128 25.90 -15.17 12.54
CA SER A 128 25.17 -15.22 13.82
C SER A 128 25.66 -16.32 14.77
N GLU A 129 26.07 -17.47 14.22
CA GLU A 129 26.44 -18.66 15.00
C GLU A 129 27.95 -18.94 15.02
N ALA A 130 28.71 -18.37 14.08
CA ALA A 130 30.14 -18.65 13.97
C ALA A 130 30.91 -17.92 15.09
N LYS A 131 31.72 -18.68 15.83
CA LYS A 131 32.62 -18.17 16.86
C LYS A 131 34.01 -17.90 16.28
N ASP A 132 34.60 -16.79 16.68
CA ASP A 132 35.99 -16.48 16.37
C ASP A 132 36.97 -17.24 17.31
N ALA A 133 38.27 -16.99 17.15
CA ALA A 133 39.31 -17.59 17.99
C ALA A 133 39.20 -17.23 19.49
N SER A 134 38.46 -16.17 19.84
CA SER A 134 38.16 -15.80 21.22
C SER A 134 36.91 -16.48 21.78
N GLY A 135 36.27 -17.34 20.99
CA GLY A 135 35.05 -18.04 21.35
C GLY A 135 33.79 -17.18 21.29
N LYS A 136 33.87 -15.96 20.74
CA LYS A 136 32.74 -15.02 20.62
C LYS A 136 32.13 -15.06 19.24
N THR A 137 30.81 -15.00 19.19
CA THR A 137 30.04 -14.81 17.96
C THR A 137 30.17 -13.37 17.45
N THR A 138 29.89 -13.15 16.17
CA THR A 138 29.82 -11.78 15.61
C THR A 138 28.77 -10.94 16.32
N GLN A 139 27.64 -11.54 16.72
CA GLN A 139 26.62 -10.86 17.52
C GLN A 139 27.18 -10.39 18.86
N GLU A 140 27.87 -11.24 19.62
CA GLU A 140 28.43 -10.88 20.93
C GLU A 140 29.47 -9.76 20.81
N ARG A 141 30.26 -9.72 19.73
CA ARG A 141 31.20 -8.63 19.47
C ARG A 141 30.48 -7.32 19.13
N ALA A 142 29.49 -7.40 18.25
CA ALA A 142 28.68 -6.24 17.86
C ALA A 142 27.95 -5.66 19.08
N THR A 143 27.30 -6.50 19.88
CA THR A 143 26.53 -6.03 21.03
C THR A 143 27.42 -5.45 22.11
N ALA A 144 28.54 -6.10 22.44
CA ALA A 144 29.48 -5.61 23.46
C ALA A 144 30.08 -4.24 23.11
N LYS A 145 30.31 -3.96 21.83
CA LYS A 145 30.96 -2.73 21.38
C LYS A 145 29.97 -1.58 21.16
N PHE A 146 28.76 -1.87 20.72
CA PHE A 146 27.89 -0.85 20.12
C PHE A 146 26.49 -0.72 20.75
N SER A 147 26.09 -1.65 21.62
CA SER A 147 24.75 -1.57 22.20
C SER A 147 24.64 -0.43 23.20
N VAL A 148 23.51 0.27 23.14
CA VAL A 148 23.09 1.25 24.15
C VAL A 148 21.90 0.71 24.93
N LYS A 149 21.79 1.14 26.19
CA LYS A 149 20.71 0.71 27.10
C LYS A 149 19.41 1.48 26.89
N ASN A 150 19.45 2.62 26.21
CA ASN A 150 18.32 3.56 26.14
C ASN A 150 17.67 3.64 24.76
N ALA A 151 17.97 2.70 23.87
CA ALA A 151 17.35 2.57 22.57
C ALA A 151 17.34 1.11 22.12
N ILE A 152 16.48 0.79 21.15
CA ILE A 152 16.54 -0.46 20.41
C ILE A 152 17.83 -0.47 19.59
N ASN A 153 18.67 -1.49 19.75
CA ASN A 153 19.89 -1.61 18.98
C ASN A 153 19.60 -2.29 17.64
N LEU A 154 19.59 -1.51 16.56
CA LEU A 154 19.35 -1.99 15.21
C LEU A 154 20.69 -2.11 14.47
N PHE A 155 21.08 -3.33 14.12
CA PHE A 155 22.32 -3.63 13.42
C PHE A 155 22.03 -3.92 11.95
N SER A 156 22.78 -3.30 11.06
CA SER A 156 22.67 -3.50 9.61
C SER A 156 23.99 -4.01 9.05
N ALA A 157 23.94 -5.10 8.31
CA ALA A 157 25.11 -5.70 7.68
C ALA A 157 24.85 -6.05 6.20
N GLY A 158 25.91 -6.10 5.39
CA GLY A 158 25.79 -6.41 3.97
C GLY A 158 25.16 -7.78 3.71
N ARG A 159 25.55 -8.79 4.51
CA ARG A 159 24.98 -10.14 4.47
C ARG A 159 24.81 -10.69 5.87
N LEU A 160 23.76 -11.46 6.10
CA LEU A 160 23.53 -12.21 7.33
C LEU A 160 23.54 -13.70 7.04
N VAL A 161 24.31 -14.48 7.80
CA VAL A 161 24.43 -15.93 7.60
C VAL A 161 24.30 -16.67 8.93
N ALA A 162 23.42 -17.66 8.97
CA ALA A 162 23.29 -18.64 10.05
C ALA A 162 23.53 -20.05 9.49
N GLY A 163 24.60 -20.71 9.92
CA GLY A 163 25.08 -21.95 9.31
C GLY A 163 25.28 -21.82 7.79
N LYS A 164 24.46 -22.54 7.01
CA LYS A 164 24.46 -22.52 5.53
C LYS A 164 23.34 -21.66 4.92
N LYS A 165 22.56 -20.95 5.73
CA LYS A 165 21.39 -20.18 5.30
C LYS A 165 21.68 -18.68 5.35
N GLU A 166 21.26 -17.98 4.30
CA GLU A 166 21.25 -16.51 4.25
C GLU A 166 19.94 -15.99 4.86
N LEU A 167 20.05 -14.99 5.74
CA LEU A 167 18.94 -14.44 6.52
C LEU A 167 18.64 -12.99 6.12
N GLY A 168 17.37 -12.62 6.15
CA GLY A 168 16.91 -11.26 5.89
C GLY A 168 17.04 -10.39 7.13
N GLY A 169 16.62 -10.93 8.26
CA GLY A 169 16.73 -10.28 9.56
C GLY A 169 16.31 -11.22 10.68
N TYR A 170 16.54 -10.79 11.91
CA TYR A 170 16.01 -11.45 13.10
C TYR A 170 15.93 -10.50 14.29
N ALA A 171 15.05 -10.83 15.24
CA ALA A 171 14.92 -10.19 16.53
C ALA A 171 14.76 -11.23 17.63
N TYR A 172 14.84 -10.78 18.88
CA TYR A 172 14.49 -11.59 20.04
C TYR A 172 13.20 -11.10 20.68
N PHE A 173 12.37 -12.04 21.12
CA PHE A 173 11.19 -11.77 21.93
C PHE A 173 11.56 -11.05 23.24
N PRO A 174 10.64 -10.29 23.86
CA PRO A 174 10.94 -9.53 25.06
C PRO A 174 11.49 -10.37 26.22
N ARG A 175 12.71 -10.04 26.65
CA ARG A 175 13.29 -10.42 27.95
C ARG A 175 13.81 -9.19 28.66
N THR A 176 14.15 -9.29 29.93
CA THR A 176 14.66 -8.14 30.70
C THR A 176 16.14 -7.89 30.50
N ASP A 177 16.92 -8.87 30.03
CA ASP A 177 18.35 -8.70 29.80
C ASP A 177 18.67 -8.00 28.46
N ASN A 178 19.85 -7.37 28.40
CA ASN A 178 20.31 -6.64 27.21
C ASN A 178 20.46 -7.50 25.96
N GLY A 179 20.64 -8.82 26.09
CA GLY A 179 20.75 -9.74 24.96
C GLY A 179 19.49 -9.79 24.08
N SER A 180 18.34 -9.38 24.62
CA SER A 180 17.06 -9.29 23.88
C SER A 180 16.75 -7.90 23.31
N ASN A 181 17.59 -6.89 23.57
CA ASN A 181 17.42 -5.51 23.11
C ASN A 181 18.17 -5.26 21.80
N LEU A 182 17.89 -6.09 20.78
CA LEU A 182 18.49 -5.94 19.45
C LEU A 182 17.59 -6.45 18.33
N ILE A 183 17.83 -5.90 17.15
CA ILE A 183 17.32 -6.36 15.85
C ILE A 183 18.51 -6.36 14.89
N VAL A 184 18.66 -7.39 14.07
CA VAL A 184 19.72 -7.48 13.05
C VAL A 184 19.08 -7.63 11.68
N MET A 185 19.55 -6.85 10.70
CA MET A 185 18.99 -6.77 9.35
C MET A 185 20.09 -6.87 8.30
N ALA A 186 19.81 -7.59 7.21
CA ALA A 186 20.59 -7.49 5.98
C ALA A 186 20.23 -6.17 5.28
N ASN A 187 21.22 -5.47 4.75
CA ASN A 187 21.02 -4.19 4.06
C ASN A 187 19.99 -4.33 2.91
N SER A 188 20.02 -5.46 2.20
CA SER A 188 19.18 -5.73 1.02
C SER A 188 17.67 -5.81 1.30
N VAL A 189 17.27 -6.06 2.56
CA VAL A 189 15.85 -6.18 2.93
C VAL A 189 15.38 -5.12 3.93
N PHE A 190 16.25 -4.14 4.25
CA PHE A 190 15.91 -3.08 5.20
C PHE A 190 14.72 -2.23 4.72
N ASN A 191 14.60 -2.02 3.40
CA ASN A 191 13.53 -1.27 2.75
C ASN A 191 12.85 -2.08 1.62
N ASP A 192 12.74 -3.40 1.77
CA ASP A 192 12.11 -4.23 0.75
C ASP A 192 10.59 -4.00 0.64
N LYS A 193 10.00 -4.59 -0.40
CA LYS A 193 8.55 -4.55 -0.64
C LYS A 193 7.76 -5.45 0.34
N ASP A 194 8.44 -6.40 0.96
CA ASP A 194 7.87 -7.41 1.85
C ASP A 194 7.75 -6.89 3.30
N ASN A 195 8.35 -5.73 3.60
CA ASN A 195 8.37 -5.06 4.91
C ASN A 195 9.12 -5.85 5.99
N THR A 196 10.24 -6.48 5.63
CA THR A 196 11.02 -7.35 6.54
C THR A 196 11.43 -6.62 7.82
N LEU A 197 11.84 -5.35 7.75
CA LEU A 197 12.14 -4.58 8.97
C LEU A 197 10.94 -4.46 9.92
N ALA A 198 9.74 -4.21 9.38
CA ALA A 198 8.53 -4.09 10.18
C ALA A 198 8.13 -5.46 10.79
N HIS A 199 8.38 -6.54 10.06
CA HIS A 199 8.21 -7.91 10.55
C HIS A 199 9.12 -8.21 11.75
N GLU A 200 10.41 -7.88 11.68
CA GLU A 200 11.33 -8.07 12.81
C GLU A 200 11.00 -7.19 14.02
N PHE A 201 10.49 -5.97 13.79
CA PHE A 201 9.90 -5.19 14.87
C PHE A 201 8.69 -5.90 15.52
N GLY A 202 7.91 -6.67 14.77
CA GLY A 202 6.79 -7.45 15.30
C GLY A 202 7.26 -8.49 16.31
N HIS A 203 8.26 -9.29 15.94
CA HIS A 203 8.92 -10.24 16.85
C HIS A 203 9.51 -9.55 18.07
N TYR A 204 10.19 -8.42 17.85
CA TYR A 204 10.72 -7.58 18.93
C TYR A 204 9.61 -7.15 19.90
N PHE A 205 8.38 -6.89 19.43
CA PHE A 205 7.22 -6.57 20.28
C PHE A 205 6.30 -7.77 20.56
N SER A 206 6.88 -8.97 20.65
CA SER A 206 6.20 -10.18 21.13
C SER A 206 5.10 -10.73 20.24
N LEU A 207 5.16 -10.47 18.93
CA LEU A 207 4.29 -11.11 17.95
C LEU A 207 4.99 -12.33 17.38
N PRO A 208 4.47 -13.56 17.59
CA PRO A 208 4.91 -14.73 16.84
C PRO A 208 4.46 -14.65 15.37
N HIS A 209 4.96 -15.56 14.55
CA HIS A 209 4.35 -15.80 13.23
C HIS A 209 2.89 -16.23 13.38
N THR A 210 2.01 -15.81 12.47
CA THR A 210 0.58 -16.19 12.48
C THR A 210 0.37 -17.69 12.41
N PHE A 211 1.29 -18.41 11.77
CA PHE A 211 1.28 -19.86 11.59
C PHE A 211 2.12 -20.62 12.63
N ASP A 212 2.47 -19.98 13.76
CA ASP A 212 3.30 -20.63 14.78
C ASP A 212 2.68 -21.97 15.23
N ARG A 213 3.45 -23.05 15.13
CA ARG A 213 3.06 -24.44 15.44
C ARG A 213 1.95 -25.04 14.60
N THR A 214 1.55 -24.45 13.48
CA THR A 214 0.53 -25.06 12.64
C THR A 214 0.96 -26.43 12.11
N SER A 215 2.26 -26.65 11.88
CA SER A 215 2.83 -27.95 11.51
C SER A 215 3.22 -28.87 12.68
N SER A 216 2.95 -28.51 13.95
CA SER A 216 3.34 -29.33 15.12
C SER A 216 2.78 -30.75 15.05
N GLU A 217 3.57 -31.76 15.39
CA GLU A 217 3.08 -33.15 15.45
C GLU A 217 2.03 -33.33 16.55
N ASP A 218 2.14 -32.57 17.64
CA ASP A 218 1.12 -32.50 18.67
C ASP A 218 -0.04 -31.62 18.18
N MET A 219 -1.12 -32.28 17.75
CA MET A 219 -2.33 -31.61 17.29
C MET A 219 -2.98 -30.70 18.34
N SER A 220 -2.67 -30.84 19.63
CA SER A 220 -3.18 -29.95 20.67
C SER A 220 -2.53 -28.56 20.66
N GLU A 221 -1.33 -28.45 20.06
CA GLU A 221 -0.59 -27.19 19.93
C GLU A 221 -1.01 -26.39 18.70
N ARG A 222 -1.64 -27.03 17.72
CA ARG A 222 -2.16 -26.38 16.52
C ARG A 222 -3.36 -25.52 16.87
N GLU A 223 -3.39 -24.32 16.33
CA GLU A 223 -4.57 -23.48 16.47
C GLU A 223 -5.76 -24.07 15.71
N LEU A 224 -6.91 -24.17 16.38
CA LEU A 224 -8.17 -24.57 15.77
C LEU A 224 -8.83 -23.36 15.10
N VAL A 225 -9.61 -23.61 14.05
CA VAL A 225 -10.38 -22.57 13.33
C VAL A 225 -11.50 -22.03 14.21
N THR A 226 -12.10 -22.89 15.04
CA THR A 226 -13.18 -22.48 15.94
C THR A 226 -12.74 -21.38 16.91
N ARG A 227 -13.69 -20.51 17.26
CA ARG A 227 -13.56 -19.46 18.29
C ARG A 227 -14.50 -19.69 19.47
N LEU A 228 -15.21 -20.82 19.47
CA LEU A 228 -16.14 -21.21 20.51
C LEU A 228 -15.40 -21.85 21.69
N LYS A 229 -15.49 -21.24 22.87
CA LYS A 229 -14.94 -21.81 24.12
C LYS A 229 -15.69 -23.06 24.58
N THR A 230 -16.95 -23.17 24.19
CA THR A 230 -17.80 -24.32 24.42
C THR A 230 -18.25 -24.87 23.07
N GLU A 231 -17.82 -26.08 22.75
CA GLU A 231 -18.10 -26.74 21.47
C GLU A 231 -19.11 -27.87 21.61
N THR A 232 -19.68 -28.29 20.49
CA THR A 232 -20.61 -29.43 20.48
C THR A 232 -19.90 -30.74 20.81
N LYS A 233 -20.64 -31.71 21.36
CA LYS A 233 -20.07 -33.00 21.78
C LYS A 233 -19.34 -33.68 20.60
N GLY A 234 -18.06 -33.94 20.77
CA GLY A 234 -17.19 -34.55 19.76
C GLY A 234 -16.24 -33.56 19.05
N ARG A 235 -16.41 -32.26 19.25
CA ARG A 235 -15.50 -31.21 18.77
C ARG A 235 -14.65 -30.65 19.90
N LYS A 236 -13.47 -30.13 19.55
CA LYS A 236 -12.53 -29.50 20.49
C LYS A 236 -12.82 -28.00 20.61
N PRO A 237 -12.87 -27.42 21.82
CA PRO A 237 -13.09 -26.00 22.02
C PRO A 237 -11.92 -25.17 21.48
N ALA A 238 -12.18 -23.89 21.23
CA ALA A 238 -11.19 -22.93 20.76
C ALA A 238 -9.99 -22.82 21.69
N ASN A 239 -8.81 -22.75 21.09
CA ASN A 239 -7.52 -22.64 21.77
C ASN A 239 -6.68 -21.45 21.25
N CYS A 240 -7.28 -20.47 20.58
CA CYS A 240 -6.56 -19.33 19.97
C CYS A 240 -5.77 -18.44 20.95
N ASP A 241 -5.97 -18.60 22.26
CA ASP A 241 -5.21 -17.92 23.32
C ASP A 241 -3.91 -18.64 23.69
N THR A 242 -3.73 -19.88 23.24
CA THR A 242 -2.64 -20.79 23.64
C THR A 242 -2.03 -21.57 22.49
N GLY A 243 -2.78 -21.81 21.41
CA GLY A 243 -2.33 -22.34 20.11
C GLY A 243 -2.03 -21.21 19.12
N GLY A 244 -1.35 -21.54 18.02
CA GLY A 244 -1.01 -20.55 16.99
C GLY A 244 -0.08 -19.46 17.52
N ASP A 245 -0.31 -18.24 17.07
CA ASP A 245 0.37 -17.02 17.55
C ASP A 245 -0.13 -16.50 18.92
N MET A 246 -1.08 -17.22 19.52
CA MET A 246 -1.72 -16.92 20.80
C MET A 246 -2.56 -15.63 20.78
N ILE A 247 -3.09 -15.20 19.63
CA ILE A 247 -3.88 -13.98 19.48
C ILE A 247 -5.23 -14.32 18.81
N CYS A 248 -6.34 -14.28 19.55
CA CYS A 248 -7.62 -14.77 19.01
C CYS A 248 -8.23 -13.98 17.84
N ASP A 249 -7.78 -12.74 17.58
CA ASP A 249 -8.25 -11.94 16.44
C ASP A 249 -7.37 -12.06 15.18
N THR A 250 -6.27 -12.82 15.25
CA THR A 250 -5.61 -13.40 14.08
C THR A 250 -6.31 -14.73 13.77
N PRO A 251 -6.76 -14.96 12.52
CA PRO A 251 -7.30 -16.25 12.12
C PRO A 251 -6.20 -17.31 12.10
N SER A 252 -6.53 -18.55 12.47
CA SER A 252 -5.62 -19.69 12.43
C SER A 252 -4.99 -19.83 11.04
N ASP A 253 -3.67 -19.98 10.96
CA ASP A 253 -2.93 -19.86 9.71
C ASP A 253 -2.25 -21.17 9.27
N PRO A 254 -2.68 -21.79 8.14
CA PRO A 254 -2.15 -23.05 7.63
C PRO A 254 -0.86 -22.93 6.82
N TYR A 255 -0.14 -21.80 6.86
CA TYR A 255 0.99 -21.51 5.97
C TYR A 255 2.00 -22.67 5.82
N ASP A 256 2.35 -23.37 6.91
CA ASP A 256 3.31 -24.48 6.88
C ASP A 256 2.90 -25.65 5.97
N PHE A 257 1.59 -25.81 5.73
CA PHE A 257 1.05 -26.80 4.80
C PHE A 257 1.12 -26.35 3.33
N LYS A 258 1.72 -25.18 3.06
CA LYS A 258 1.90 -24.58 1.73
C LYS A 258 0.58 -24.42 0.97
N PRO A 259 -0.41 -23.73 1.56
CA PRO A 259 -1.72 -23.57 0.96
C PRO A 259 -1.67 -22.78 -0.35
N LYS A 260 -2.67 -22.99 -1.20
CA LYS A 260 -2.86 -22.17 -2.40
C LYS A 260 -3.33 -20.74 -2.04
N VAL A 261 -2.54 -19.75 -2.46
CA VAL A 261 -2.88 -18.32 -2.36
C VAL A 261 -2.77 -17.67 -3.75
N VAL A 262 -3.79 -16.90 -4.14
CA VAL A 262 -3.86 -16.22 -5.45
C VAL A 262 -4.12 -14.73 -5.22
N ASN A 263 -3.21 -13.86 -5.67
CA ASN A 263 -3.34 -12.40 -5.52
C ASN A 263 -3.67 -11.96 -4.09
N CYS A 264 -2.97 -12.53 -3.10
CA CYS A 264 -3.21 -12.27 -1.68
C CYS A 264 -4.58 -12.73 -1.15
N ALA A 265 -5.33 -13.53 -1.91
CA ALA A 265 -6.54 -14.19 -1.42
C ALA A 265 -6.23 -15.67 -1.17
N TYR A 266 -6.60 -16.15 0.02
CA TYR A 266 -6.57 -17.57 0.32
C TYR A 266 -7.56 -18.31 -0.58
N ALA A 267 -7.08 -19.34 -1.29
CA ALA A 267 -7.84 -20.05 -2.30
C ALA A 267 -7.82 -21.59 -2.10
N ASP A 268 -7.27 -22.05 -0.97
CA ASP A 268 -7.22 -23.46 -0.64
C ASP A 268 -8.54 -23.90 0.01
N THR A 269 -9.07 -25.03 -0.45
CA THR A 269 -10.34 -25.61 0.03
C THR A 269 -10.16 -27.02 0.57
N THR A 270 -8.91 -27.45 0.75
CA THR A 270 -8.55 -28.83 1.07
C THR A 270 -8.00 -28.99 2.49
N ILE A 271 -7.35 -27.95 3.02
CA ILE A 271 -6.68 -28.00 4.32
C ILE A 271 -7.69 -27.70 5.43
N LYS A 272 -7.75 -28.62 6.40
CA LYS A 272 -8.68 -28.58 7.53
C LYS A 272 -7.96 -28.74 8.86
N ASP A 273 -8.54 -28.17 9.92
CA ASP A 273 -8.05 -28.36 11.28
C ASP A 273 -8.51 -29.71 11.88
N ALA A 274 -8.18 -29.96 13.16
CA ALA A 274 -8.55 -31.19 13.85
C ALA A 274 -10.07 -31.36 14.08
N ASN A 275 -10.87 -30.31 13.93
CA ASN A 275 -12.32 -30.37 13.97
C ASN A 275 -12.94 -30.59 12.56
N GLY A 276 -12.12 -30.62 11.51
CA GLY A 276 -12.55 -30.75 10.12
C GLY A 276 -12.97 -29.43 9.49
N ASP A 277 -12.70 -28.29 10.14
CA ASP A 277 -13.06 -26.97 9.68
C ASP A 277 -12.01 -26.46 8.68
N LEU A 278 -12.45 -25.79 7.60
CA LEU A 278 -11.55 -25.21 6.62
C LEU A 278 -10.87 -23.95 7.17
N TYR A 279 -9.57 -23.81 6.90
CA TYR A 279 -8.83 -22.60 7.24
C TYR A 279 -9.25 -21.40 6.36
N ASN A 280 -9.16 -20.20 6.95
CA ASN A 280 -9.29 -18.92 6.24
C ASN A 280 -8.34 -17.87 6.86
N PRO A 281 -7.03 -17.96 6.61
CA PRO A 281 -6.02 -17.09 7.20
C PRO A 281 -6.12 -15.63 6.74
N MET A 282 -5.54 -14.74 7.54
CA MET A 282 -5.24 -13.37 7.11
C MET A 282 -3.93 -13.36 6.32
N THR A 283 -4.01 -13.46 5.00
CA THR A 283 -2.87 -13.51 4.06
C THR A 283 -2.15 -12.18 3.85
N ASN A 284 -2.56 -11.13 4.56
CA ASN A 284 -1.94 -9.81 4.50
C ASN A 284 -1.54 -9.30 5.89
N ASN A 285 -1.27 -10.21 6.82
CA ASN A 285 -0.72 -9.87 8.12
C ASN A 285 0.79 -9.63 8.01
N ILE A 286 1.33 -8.64 8.72
CA ILE A 286 2.78 -8.42 8.71
C ILE A 286 3.58 -9.62 9.24
N MET A 287 2.98 -10.45 10.11
CA MET A 287 3.63 -11.62 10.73
C MET A 287 3.40 -12.93 9.96
N ASP A 288 2.83 -12.86 8.75
CA ASP A 288 2.69 -14.00 7.84
C ASP A 288 3.84 -14.09 6.83
N TYR A 289 3.88 -15.21 6.08
CA TYR A 289 4.79 -15.43 4.96
C TYR A 289 4.06 -15.60 3.61
N TYR A 290 2.92 -14.93 3.44
CA TYR A 290 2.26 -14.76 2.15
C TYR A 290 2.80 -13.54 1.39
N PHE A 291 3.39 -12.58 2.10
CA PHE A 291 4.17 -11.44 1.58
C PHE A 291 3.37 -10.55 0.63
N CYS A 292 2.20 -10.15 1.09
CA CYS A 292 1.34 -9.23 0.37
C CYS A 292 1.85 -7.79 0.43
N THR A 293 1.64 -7.03 -0.65
CA THR A 293 2.18 -5.66 -0.77
C THR A 293 1.53 -4.65 0.18
N SER A 294 0.33 -4.94 0.67
CA SER A 294 -0.39 -4.15 1.65
C SER A 294 -0.62 -4.97 2.92
N VAL A 295 0.24 -4.76 3.90
CA VAL A 295 0.22 -5.48 5.18
C VAL A 295 -0.55 -4.73 6.27
N VAL A 296 -1.12 -5.47 7.21
CA VAL A 296 -1.84 -4.95 8.37
C VAL A 296 -1.48 -5.72 9.64
N LEU A 297 -1.76 -5.10 10.79
CA LEU A 297 -1.76 -5.73 12.10
C LEU A 297 -3.20 -5.76 12.63
N THR A 298 -3.55 -6.82 13.38
CA THR A 298 -4.85 -6.93 14.05
C THR A 298 -4.91 -6.07 15.31
N ALA A 299 -6.10 -5.86 15.86
CA ALA A 299 -6.24 -5.07 17.09
C ALA A 299 -5.57 -5.77 18.28
N GLY A 300 -5.67 -7.11 18.35
CA GLY A 300 -4.99 -7.95 19.32
C GLY A 300 -3.47 -7.83 19.23
N GLN A 301 -2.91 -7.85 18.01
CA GLN A 301 -1.48 -7.61 17.81
C GLN A 301 -1.07 -6.20 18.28
N PHE A 302 -1.83 -5.14 17.97
CA PHE A 302 -1.58 -3.80 18.52
C PHE A 302 -1.61 -3.77 20.06
N ASN A 303 -2.55 -4.49 20.67
CA ASN A 303 -2.67 -4.58 22.13
C ASN A 303 -1.51 -5.34 22.77
N VAL A 304 -1.04 -6.43 22.16
CA VAL A 304 0.14 -7.16 22.65
C VAL A 304 1.37 -6.25 22.60
N MET A 305 1.61 -5.60 21.46
CA MET A 305 2.81 -4.77 21.27
C MET A 305 2.83 -3.57 22.22
N GLY A 306 1.80 -2.74 22.21
CA GLY A 306 1.76 -1.52 23.05
C GLY A 306 1.32 -1.77 24.49
N GLY A 307 0.88 -3.00 24.82
CA GLY A 307 0.48 -3.41 26.16
C GLY A 307 1.54 -4.25 26.84
N SER A 308 1.37 -5.57 26.82
CA SER A 308 2.20 -6.52 27.57
C SER A 308 3.67 -6.50 27.13
N ALA A 309 3.94 -6.46 25.83
CA ALA A 309 5.31 -6.49 25.30
C ALA A 309 6.08 -5.22 25.66
N LEU A 310 5.50 -4.04 25.39
CA LEU A 310 6.09 -2.77 25.77
C LEU A 310 6.26 -2.66 27.30
N SER A 311 5.29 -3.16 28.08
CA SER A 311 5.39 -3.17 29.55
C SER A 311 6.53 -4.05 30.06
N ALA A 312 6.78 -5.21 29.43
CA ALA A 312 7.92 -6.06 29.76
C ALA A 312 9.24 -5.35 29.45
N ARG A 313 9.34 -4.74 28.27
CA ARG A 313 10.52 -4.00 27.82
C ARG A 313 10.78 -2.69 28.59
N MET A 314 9.74 -2.06 29.13
CA MET A 314 9.85 -0.83 29.96
C MET A 314 9.71 -1.11 31.46
N SER A 315 9.89 -2.37 31.86
CA SER A 315 9.88 -2.78 33.25
C SER A 315 11.10 -2.23 33.98
N LYS A 316 10.99 -2.02 35.29
CA LYS A 316 12.10 -1.57 36.14
C LYS A 316 13.22 -2.61 36.26
N ASP A 317 12.89 -3.87 35.97
CA ASP A 317 13.79 -5.01 36.07
C ASP A 317 14.55 -5.23 34.74
N ALA A 318 14.22 -4.48 33.69
CA ALA A 318 14.95 -4.50 32.43
C ALA A 318 16.32 -3.81 32.59
N GLU A 319 17.36 -4.42 32.03
CA GLU A 319 18.72 -3.87 32.00
C GLU A 319 18.88 -2.69 31.03
N TYR A 320 17.81 -2.35 30.31
CA TYR A 320 17.66 -1.27 29.35
C TYR A 320 16.43 -0.41 29.71
N ASN A 321 16.45 0.87 29.35
CA ASN A 321 15.39 1.83 29.66
C ASN A 321 15.11 2.79 28.49
N PHE A 322 13.96 2.64 27.86
CA PHE A 322 13.52 3.52 26.76
C PHE A 322 12.85 4.82 27.22
N ARG A 323 12.73 5.05 28.54
CA ARG A 323 12.06 6.24 29.07
C ARG A 323 12.92 7.49 28.80
N PRO A 324 12.30 8.60 28.35
CA PRO A 324 13.00 9.87 28.12
C PRO A 324 13.59 10.52 29.39
N ASP A 325 13.42 9.91 30.57
CA ASP A 325 13.94 10.41 31.85
C ASP A 325 15.38 9.95 32.16
N SER A 326 15.92 8.97 31.43
CA SER A 326 17.32 8.55 31.57
C SER A 326 18.19 9.09 30.44
N THR A 327 18.91 10.18 30.71
CA THR A 327 20.13 10.68 30.03
C THR A 327 20.16 10.87 28.50
N TRP A 328 19.14 10.45 27.74
CA TRP A 328 19.06 10.61 26.30
C TRP A 328 17.73 11.24 25.91
N LYS A 329 17.81 12.51 25.53
CA LYS A 329 16.69 13.30 25.05
C LYS A 329 16.67 13.19 23.52
N PRO A 330 15.48 13.20 22.89
CA PRO A 330 15.39 13.34 21.44
C PRO A 330 16.28 14.50 20.97
N THR A 331 16.98 14.30 19.86
CA THR A 331 17.85 15.34 19.30
C THR A 331 17.01 16.60 19.05
N ILE A 332 17.51 17.73 19.53
CA ILE A 332 16.92 19.04 19.22
C ILE A 332 17.39 19.39 17.82
N VAL A 333 16.49 19.22 16.86
CA VAL A 333 16.70 19.55 15.46
C VAL A 333 15.92 20.83 15.14
N ILE A 334 16.50 21.75 14.39
CA ILE A 334 15.79 22.96 13.97
C ILE A 334 14.70 22.56 12.97
N ASN A 335 13.48 23.05 13.18
CA ASN A 335 12.33 22.60 12.40
C ASN A 335 12.49 22.99 10.91
N PRO A 336 12.22 22.07 9.97
CA PRO A 336 12.16 22.41 8.56
C PRO A 336 10.95 23.30 8.25
N ILE A 337 11.06 24.11 7.19
CA ILE A 337 9.97 24.97 6.74
C ILE A 337 9.38 24.38 5.47
N ILE A 338 8.20 23.78 5.58
CA ILE A 338 7.47 23.24 4.44
C ILE A 338 7.00 24.38 3.52
N ALA A 339 7.20 24.22 2.21
CA ALA A 339 6.60 25.05 1.18
C ALA A 339 5.27 24.46 0.73
N LYS A 340 4.45 25.26 0.03
CA LYS A 340 3.14 24.82 -0.45
C LYS A 340 3.27 23.55 -1.30
N PRO A 341 2.70 22.39 -0.89
CA PRO A 341 2.76 21.17 -1.68
C PRO A 341 2.05 21.36 -3.03
N LYS A 342 2.60 20.77 -4.09
CA LYS A 342 2.10 20.92 -5.46
C LYS A 342 1.64 19.58 -6.02
N ALA A 343 0.37 19.48 -6.42
CA ALA A 343 -0.14 18.32 -7.11
C ALA A 343 0.09 18.45 -8.63
N ASP A 344 0.46 17.37 -9.30
CA ASP A 344 0.56 17.29 -10.77
C ASP A 344 -0.67 16.58 -11.38
N SER A 345 -0.74 16.57 -12.72
CA SER A 345 -1.82 15.93 -13.49
C SER A 345 -1.76 14.39 -13.46
N LEU A 346 -0.68 13.79 -12.96
CA LEU A 346 -0.49 12.35 -12.81
C LEU A 346 -0.88 11.85 -11.42
N ASN A 347 -1.49 12.70 -10.60
CA ASN A 347 -1.85 12.41 -9.20
C ASN A 347 -0.62 12.12 -8.34
N ASN A 348 0.44 12.90 -8.52
CA ASN A 348 1.54 12.97 -7.56
C ASN A 348 1.47 14.31 -6.82
N VAL A 349 1.95 14.31 -5.58
CA VAL A 349 2.21 15.55 -4.84
C VAL A 349 3.69 15.69 -4.63
N THR A 350 4.27 16.77 -5.15
CA THR A 350 5.63 17.21 -4.84
C THR A 350 5.59 18.07 -3.59
N ILE A 351 6.28 17.62 -2.55
CA ILE A 351 6.48 18.32 -1.29
C ILE A 351 7.92 18.84 -1.27
N THR A 352 8.08 20.14 -1.06
CA THR A 352 9.40 20.75 -0.86
C THR A 352 9.45 21.46 0.48
N TRP A 353 10.65 21.55 1.06
CA TRP A 353 10.89 22.28 2.29
C TRP A 353 12.28 22.90 2.29
N LYS A 354 12.45 23.91 3.12
CA LYS A 354 13.77 24.42 3.49
C LYS A 354 14.27 23.63 4.69
N ASP A 355 15.44 23.02 4.53
CA ASP A 355 16.21 22.48 5.64
C ASP A 355 16.88 23.62 6.41
N ASN A 356 16.78 23.59 7.74
CA ASN A 356 17.43 24.55 8.63
C ASN A 356 18.30 23.86 9.69
N SER A 357 18.46 22.54 9.62
CA SER A 357 19.29 21.77 10.53
C SER A 357 20.58 21.32 9.84
N SER A 358 21.55 20.91 10.66
CA SER A 358 22.81 20.29 10.22
C SER A 358 23.09 18.99 10.98
N ASN A 359 22.12 18.54 11.78
CA ASN A 359 22.24 17.43 12.73
C ASN A 359 21.04 16.45 12.61
N GLU A 360 20.27 16.54 11.54
CA GLU A 360 19.22 15.60 11.19
C GLU A 360 19.79 14.34 10.53
N MET A 361 19.20 13.18 10.83
CA MET A 361 19.58 11.91 10.18
C MET A 361 18.76 11.64 8.91
N GLY A 362 18.07 12.66 8.40
CA GLY A 362 17.06 12.57 7.34
C GLY A 362 15.67 12.95 7.84
N PHE A 363 14.65 12.78 7.01
CA PHE A 363 13.28 13.19 7.32
C PHE A 363 12.26 12.09 7.08
N PHE A 364 11.20 12.07 7.90
CA PHE A 364 9.94 11.40 7.59
C PHE A 364 8.97 12.42 7.01
N VAL A 365 8.41 12.10 5.84
CA VAL A 365 7.31 12.87 5.25
C VAL A 365 6.01 12.23 5.72
N GLU A 366 5.18 12.99 6.43
CA GLU A 366 3.94 12.51 7.00
C GLU A 366 2.73 13.15 6.33
N ARG A 367 1.70 12.35 6.09
CA ARG A 367 0.45 12.76 5.41
C ARG A 367 -0.77 12.46 6.27
N ALA A 368 -1.77 13.33 6.20
CA ALA A 368 -3.11 13.14 6.76
C ALA A 368 -4.20 13.57 5.76
N THR A 369 -5.44 13.12 5.98
CA THR A 369 -6.64 13.58 5.26
C THR A 369 -7.42 14.65 6.05
N ASN A 370 -6.95 14.99 7.25
CA ASN A 370 -7.49 16.06 8.08
C ASN A 370 -6.32 16.86 8.67
N PHE A 371 -6.49 18.18 8.80
CA PHE A 371 -5.49 19.10 9.34
C PHE A 371 -4.94 18.66 10.72
N LYS A 372 -5.80 18.10 11.58
CA LYS A 372 -5.41 17.63 12.92
C LYS A 372 -4.88 16.20 12.93
N GLY A 373 -4.76 15.55 11.77
CA GLY A 373 -4.38 14.15 11.66
C GLY A 373 -5.58 13.18 11.67
N PRO A 374 -5.33 11.88 11.83
CA PRO A 374 -4.03 11.29 12.14
C PRO A 374 -3.03 11.40 10.98
N PHE A 375 -1.78 11.72 11.32
CA PHE A 375 -0.66 11.73 10.37
C PHE A 375 0.00 10.35 10.32
N VAL A 376 0.33 9.90 9.11
CA VAL A 376 1.06 8.65 8.85
C VAL A 376 2.25 8.93 7.95
N ALA A 377 3.37 8.25 8.20
CA ALA A 377 4.54 8.37 7.34
C ALA A 377 4.24 7.77 5.95
N VAL A 378 4.60 8.51 4.89
CA VAL A 378 4.41 8.09 3.48
C VAL A 378 5.73 7.84 2.76
N GLY A 379 6.85 8.30 3.32
CA GLY A 379 8.20 8.00 2.87
C GLY A 379 9.25 8.56 3.82
N GLY A 380 10.50 8.18 3.60
CA GLY A 380 11.67 8.77 4.27
C GLY A 380 12.57 9.46 3.25
N THR A 381 13.42 10.36 3.71
CA THR A 381 14.50 10.94 2.90
C THR A 381 15.82 10.91 3.63
N ALA A 382 16.91 10.85 2.87
CA ALA A 382 18.27 11.05 3.38
C ALA A 382 18.44 12.42 4.07
N PRO A 383 19.53 12.62 4.85
CA PRO A 383 19.94 13.95 5.32
C PRO A 383 20.01 14.99 4.19
N ASP A 384 19.88 16.27 4.53
CA ASP A 384 19.92 17.42 3.62
C ASP A 384 18.89 17.43 2.48
N SER A 385 18.01 16.43 2.41
CA SER A 385 16.99 16.34 1.37
C SER A 385 15.95 17.45 1.55
N THR A 386 15.51 18.04 0.45
CA THR A 386 14.56 19.17 0.44
C THR A 386 13.32 18.93 -0.43
N VAL A 387 13.19 17.71 -0.98
CA VAL A 387 12.10 17.32 -1.89
C VAL A 387 11.67 15.87 -1.67
N PHE A 388 10.37 15.62 -1.77
CA PHE A 388 9.76 14.29 -1.80
C PHE A 388 8.55 14.27 -2.73
N VAL A 389 8.30 13.15 -3.39
CA VAL A 389 7.13 12.98 -4.29
C VAL A 389 6.23 11.86 -3.76
N ASP A 390 5.04 12.23 -3.28
CA ASP A 390 4.01 11.29 -2.89
C ASP A 390 3.18 10.85 -4.11
N ARG A 391 3.33 9.59 -4.49
CA ARG A 391 2.67 8.96 -5.66
C ARG A 391 1.43 8.13 -5.29
N LYS A 392 1.05 8.09 -4.01
CA LYS A 392 -0.03 7.25 -3.48
C LYS A 392 -1.21 8.11 -3.00
N VAL A 393 -1.51 9.18 -3.74
CA VAL A 393 -2.64 10.08 -3.49
C VAL A 393 -3.78 9.79 -4.45
N ALA A 394 -5.02 10.01 -4.01
CA ALA A 394 -6.19 9.92 -4.85
C ALA A 394 -6.64 11.31 -5.33
N ASN A 395 -7.28 11.36 -6.50
CA ASN A 395 -7.88 12.59 -7.02
C ASN A 395 -9.07 13.08 -6.20
N ASN A 396 -9.30 14.38 -6.30
CA ASN A 396 -10.33 15.14 -5.59
C ASN A 396 -10.24 14.99 -4.06
N MET A 397 -9.04 14.73 -3.55
CA MET A 397 -8.76 14.58 -2.13
C MET A 397 -7.85 15.70 -1.65
N LYS A 398 -8.21 16.30 -0.52
CA LYS A 398 -7.33 17.22 0.19
C LYS A 398 -6.42 16.44 1.13
N TYR A 399 -5.13 16.63 0.97
CA TYR A 399 -4.10 16.06 1.83
C TYR A 399 -3.38 17.15 2.60
N TYR A 400 -2.97 16.81 3.81
CA TYR A 400 -2.20 17.64 4.72
C TYR A 400 -0.85 16.98 4.92
N TYR A 401 0.23 17.74 4.78
CA TYR A 401 1.60 17.26 4.90
C TYR A 401 2.34 18.01 6.00
N ARG A 402 3.26 17.31 6.66
CA ARG A 402 4.28 17.87 7.53
C ARG A 402 5.58 17.08 7.39
N ILE A 403 6.69 17.76 7.64
CA ILE A 403 8.04 17.20 7.60
C ILE A 403 8.52 17.03 9.04
N LYS A 404 9.04 15.84 9.34
CA LYS A 404 9.55 15.48 10.66
C LYS A 404 11.00 15.00 10.53
N PRO A 405 11.98 15.60 11.20
CA PRO A 405 13.32 15.02 11.27
C PRO A 405 13.27 13.60 11.87
N SER A 406 13.98 12.67 11.26
CA SER A 406 13.92 11.25 11.58
C SER A 406 14.48 10.88 12.96
N ASN A 407 15.33 11.75 13.52
CA ASN A 407 15.98 11.60 14.82
C ASN A 407 15.33 12.42 15.95
N THR A 408 14.05 12.76 15.81
CA THR A 408 13.29 13.49 16.84
C THR A 408 11.86 12.97 17.02
N THR A 409 11.13 13.54 17.98
CA THR A 409 9.74 13.18 18.31
C THR A 409 8.74 14.21 17.76
N ILE A 410 8.25 15.14 18.60
CA ILE A 410 7.26 16.16 18.23
C ILE A 410 7.82 17.58 18.20
N ASN A 411 8.95 17.82 18.87
CA ASN A 411 9.46 19.17 19.10
C ASN A 411 9.95 19.86 17.81
N SER A 412 10.37 19.06 16.82
CA SER A 412 10.98 19.56 15.58
C SER A 412 10.12 19.43 14.32
N LEU A 413 8.81 19.29 14.47
CA LEU A 413 7.89 19.20 13.33
C LEU A 413 7.81 20.51 12.55
N SER A 414 7.75 20.43 11.22
CA SER A 414 7.32 21.57 10.40
C SER A 414 5.88 21.98 10.74
N LYS A 415 5.48 23.17 10.28
CA LYS A 415 4.06 23.51 10.16
C LYS A 415 3.37 22.52 9.21
N VAL A 416 2.05 22.39 9.34
CA VAL A 416 1.22 21.63 8.42
C VAL A 416 0.83 22.52 7.25
N ASP A 417 0.99 22.04 6.02
CA ASP A 417 0.40 22.63 4.83
C ASP A 417 -0.46 21.59 4.09
N SER A 418 -1.22 22.00 3.09
CA SER A 418 -2.16 21.14 2.38
C SER A 418 -2.20 21.42 0.89
N VAL A 419 -2.63 20.41 0.15
CA VAL A 419 -2.93 20.49 -1.28
C VAL A 419 -4.19 19.70 -1.57
N THR A 420 -5.01 20.20 -2.48
CA THR A 420 -6.10 19.44 -3.06
C THR A 420 -5.59 18.79 -4.34
N VAL A 421 -5.51 17.47 -4.35
CA VAL A 421 -5.14 16.70 -5.54
C VAL A 421 -6.35 16.68 -6.46
N GLY A 422 -6.20 17.06 -7.71
CA GLY A 422 -7.32 17.12 -8.66
C GLY A 422 -8.15 18.41 -8.60
N GLU A 423 -7.70 19.46 -7.92
CA GLU A 423 -7.99 20.80 -8.47
C GLU A 423 -7.19 20.90 -9.77
N ILE A 424 -7.81 20.46 -10.87
CA ILE A 424 -7.43 20.89 -12.22
C ILE A 424 -7.28 22.39 -12.09
N GLN A 425 -6.05 22.93 -12.22
CA GLN A 425 -5.87 24.36 -12.29
C GLN A 425 -6.87 24.85 -13.32
N LYS A 426 -7.82 25.68 -12.90
CA LYS A 426 -8.83 26.26 -13.77
C LYS A 426 -8.07 26.76 -15.00
N PRO A 427 -8.36 26.27 -16.21
CA PRO A 427 -7.58 26.67 -17.38
C PRO A 427 -7.58 28.20 -17.43
N ILE A 428 -6.40 28.78 -17.70
CA ILE A 428 -6.35 30.18 -18.11
C ILE A 428 -7.21 30.24 -19.37
N SER A 429 -8.40 30.80 -19.22
CA SER A 429 -9.38 30.92 -20.29
C SER A 429 -8.72 31.64 -21.47
N GLY A 430 -8.48 30.93 -22.58
CA GLY A 430 -8.01 31.54 -23.84
C GLY A 430 -6.78 30.94 -24.51
N LEU A 431 -6.15 29.87 -23.97
CA LEU A 431 -4.90 29.34 -24.55
C LEU A 431 -4.99 27.87 -25.00
N VAL A 432 -6.00 27.52 -25.81
CA VAL A 432 -5.96 26.24 -26.55
C VAL A 432 -5.09 26.45 -27.78
N CYS A 433 -4.06 25.64 -27.98
CA CYS A 433 -3.25 25.71 -29.20
C CYS A 433 -4.16 25.43 -30.41
N LEU A 434 -4.03 26.17 -31.51
CA LEU A 434 -4.83 25.94 -32.72
C LEU A 434 -3.96 25.32 -33.81
N PRO A 435 -4.44 24.30 -34.56
CA PRO A 435 -3.70 23.72 -35.66
C PRO A 435 -3.57 24.75 -36.79
N LYS A 436 -2.40 24.79 -37.42
CA LYS A 436 -2.12 25.73 -38.52
C LYS A 436 -1.67 24.98 -39.77
N TYR A 437 -2.07 25.50 -40.92
CA TYR A 437 -1.69 25.01 -42.24
C TYR A 437 -1.34 26.21 -43.13
N VAL A 438 -0.31 26.07 -43.96
CA VAL A 438 0.09 27.16 -44.89
C VAL A 438 -1.00 27.38 -45.95
N ASN A 439 -1.59 26.30 -46.46
CA ASN A 439 -2.68 26.33 -47.43
C ASN A 439 -3.93 25.67 -46.84
N SER A 440 -5.11 26.16 -47.23
CA SER A 440 -6.38 25.61 -46.74
C SER A 440 -6.79 24.30 -47.40
N CYS A 441 -7.74 23.58 -46.81
CA CYS A 441 -8.27 22.30 -47.28
C CYS A 441 -9.14 22.35 -48.57
N LEU A 442 -8.97 23.38 -49.41
CA LEU A 442 -9.78 23.60 -50.62
C LEU A 442 -9.47 22.62 -51.76
N GLN A 443 -8.33 21.93 -51.73
CA GLN A 443 -7.97 20.88 -52.71
C GLN A 443 -8.42 19.47 -52.28
N GLY A 444 -9.46 19.35 -51.47
CA GLY A 444 -10.00 18.06 -51.04
C GLY A 444 -9.24 17.39 -49.87
N ASP A 445 -8.20 18.04 -49.34
CA ASP A 445 -7.43 17.64 -48.16
C ASP A 445 -8.13 18.01 -46.82
N GLY A 446 -9.45 18.13 -46.85
CA GLY A 446 -10.29 18.44 -45.68
C GLY A 446 -11.03 17.22 -45.13
N ILE A 447 -11.47 17.36 -43.89
CA ILE A 447 -12.38 16.41 -43.25
C ILE A 447 -13.77 16.67 -43.86
N SER A 448 -14.42 15.60 -44.32
CA SER A 448 -15.77 15.67 -44.91
C SER A 448 -16.85 15.17 -43.96
N ASN A 449 -16.48 14.25 -43.07
CA ASN A 449 -17.32 13.79 -41.99
C ASN A 449 -16.48 13.17 -40.88
N PHE A 450 -17.00 13.24 -39.66
CA PHE A 450 -16.54 12.47 -38.54
C PHE A 450 -17.74 11.82 -37.83
N THR A 451 -17.65 10.50 -37.64
CA THR A 451 -18.60 9.77 -36.81
C THR A 451 -17.87 9.03 -35.70
N LEU A 452 -18.39 9.06 -34.48
CA LEU A 452 -17.93 8.25 -33.36
C LEU A 452 -19.14 7.64 -32.66
N GLN A 453 -19.15 6.32 -32.52
CA GLN A 453 -20.15 5.62 -31.74
C GLN A 453 -19.90 5.90 -30.25
N GLY A 454 -20.88 6.43 -29.52
CA GLY A 454 -20.86 6.54 -28.07
C GLY A 454 -21.70 5.44 -27.40
N VAL A 455 -21.87 5.55 -26.08
CA VAL A 455 -22.78 4.68 -25.31
C VAL A 455 -24.22 5.17 -25.39
N ASP A 456 -25.20 4.27 -25.19
CA ASP A 456 -26.63 4.60 -25.05
C ASP A 456 -27.19 5.47 -26.19
N SER A 457 -26.74 5.23 -27.43
CA SER A 457 -27.11 6.01 -28.63
C SER A 457 -26.60 7.45 -28.66
N THR A 458 -25.73 7.83 -27.71
CA THR A 458 -24.90 9.04 -27.86
C THR A 458 -23.83 8.79 -28.93
N GLY A 459 -23.38 9.84 -29.58
CA GLY A 459 -22.38 9.73 -30.63
C GLY A 459 -22.14 11.06 -31.31
N ILE A 460 -20.99 11.18 -31.93
CA ILE A 460 -20.72 12.29 -32.82
C ILE A 460 -21.11 11.83 -34.22
N LYS A 461 -21.93 12.62 -34.91
CA LYS A 461 -22.18 12.50 -36.34
C LYS A 461 -22.12 13.90 -36.92
N ASN A 462 -20.98 14.24 -37.51
CA ASN A 462 -20.75 15.54 -38.10
C ASN A 462 -20.45 15.40 -39.58
N GLU A 463 -21.15 16.16 -40.41
CA GLU A 463 -20.81 16.39 -41.81
C GLU A 463 -20.26 17.81 -41.90
N SER A 464 -18.99 17.94 -42.24
CA SER A 464 -18.26 19.20 -42.19
C SER A 464 -17.70 19.56 -43.56
N SER A 465 -17.49 20.86 -43.75
CA SER A 465 -16.86 21.42 -44.93
C SER A 465 -15.68 22.26 -44.50
N CYS A 466 -14.54 22.04 -45.16
CA CYS A 466 -13.36 22.89 -45.10
C CYS A 466 -13.68 24.39 -44.88
N ASP A 467 -13.27 24.91 -43.73
CA ASP A 467 -13.26 26.34 -43.46
C ASP A 467 -11.98 26.99 -44.04
N SER A 468 -12.09 28.24 -44.46
CA SER A 468 -11.00 29.10 -44.93
C SER A 468 -9.80 29.16 -43.98
N GLY A 469 -10.04 28.97 -42.67
CA GLY A 469 -9.02 28.93 -41.63
C GLY A 469 -8.35 27.56 -41.39
N SER A 470 -8.72 26.49 -42.10
CA SER A 470 -8.21 25.11 -41.89
C SER A 470 -8.42 24.54 -40.49
N TYR A 471 -9.30 25.17 -39.70
CA TYR A 471 -9.66 24.74 -38.35
C TYR A 471 -11.13 25.04 -38.07
N SER A 472 -11.84 24.04 -37.55
CA SER A 472 -13.25 24.16 -37.16
C SER A 472 -13.46 23.65 -35.73
N ASN A 473 -14.20 24.40 -34.91
CA ASN A 473 -14.51 24.00 -33.53
C ASN A 473 -15.94 23.47 -33.41
N PHE A 474 -16.07 22.15 -33.22
CA PHE A 474 -17.32 21.42 -33.01
C PHE A 474 -17.47 20.90 -31.57
N SER A 475 -16.85 21.54 -30.57
CA SER A 475 -16.91 21.14 -29.15
C SER A 475 -18.31 21.10 -28.51
N LYS A 476 -19.34 21.58 -29.23
CA LYS A 476 -20.76 21.38 -28.90
C LYS A 476 -21.26 19.98 -29.21
N LEU A 477 -20.66 19.28 -30.18
CA LEU A 477 -20.92 17.89 -30.49
C LEU A 477 -20.13 17.00 -29.53
N SER A 478 -20.81 16.07 -28.87
CA SER A 478 -20.19 15.20 -27.88
C SER A 478 -20.68 13.76 -27.93
N ALA A 479 -19.79 12.82 -27.60
CA ALA A 479 -20.13 11.43 -27.36
C ALA A 479 -19.79 11.03 -25.93
N ASP A 480 -20.66 10.23 -25.32
CA ASP A 480 -20.39 9.61 -24.03
C ASP A 480 -19.61 8.31 -24.28
N VAL A 481 -18.51 8.13 -23.58
CA VAL A 481 -17.60 6.99 -23.74
C VAL A 481 -17.17 6.45 -22.39
N VAL A 482 -16.66 5.23 -22.33
CA VAL A 482 -16.23 4.57 -21.09
C VAL A 482 -14.72 4.34 -21.14
N LYS A 483 -14.04 4.73 -20.06
CA LYS A 483 -12.59 4.58 -19.94
C LYS A 483 -12.14 3.12 -20.15
N GLY A 484 -11.09 2.92 -20.95
CA GLY A 484 -10.55 1.60 -21.28
C GLY A 484 -11.35 0.79 -22.31
N LYS A 485 -12.46 1.32 -22.86
CA LYS A 485 -13.21 0.68 -23.95
C LYS A 485 -12.83 1.23 -25.32
N LYS A 486 -13.09 0.42 -26.36
CA LYS A 486 -12.94 0.79 -27.77
C LYS A 486 -14.27 1.22 -28.35
N TYR A 487 -14.25 2.27 -29.18
CA TYR A 487 -15.42 2.81 -29.85
C TYR A 487 -15.17 2.95 -31.35
N LEU A 488 -16.13 2.53 -32.17
CA LEU A 488 -16.01 2.63 -33.63
C LEU A 488 -16.12 4.08 -34.08
N PHE A 489 -15.24 4.48 -34.98
CA PHE A 489 -15.28 5.78 -35.61
C PHE A 489 -15.07 5.70 -37.13
N SER A 490 -15.46 6.75 -37.84
CA SER A 490 -15.18 6.93 -39.25
C SER A 490 -14.80 8.39 -39.53
N ILE A 491 -13.76 8.61 -40.34
CA ILE A 491 -13.32 9.92 -40.83
C ILE A 491 -13.31 9.87 -42.36
N GLY A 492 -14.12 10.71 -43.01
CA GLY A 492 -14.14 10.83 -44.46
C GLY A 492 -13.26 11.95 -44.97
N ASN A 493 -12.71 11.81 -46.17
CA ASN A 493 -12.11 12.91 -46.94
C ASN A 493 -12.95 13.26 -48.17
N LYS A 494 -12.70 14.43 -48.76
CA LYS A 494 -13.48 14.94 -49.91
C LYS A 494 -13.18 14.24 -51.25
N TRP A 495 -12.16 13.39 -51.32
CA TRP A 495 -11.75 12.66 -52.54
C TRP A 495 -12.62 11.44 -52.89
N SER A 496 -13.81 11.31 -52.31
CA SER A 496 -14.67 10.12 -52.45
C SER A 496 -15.28 9.89 -53.85
N LYS A 497 -15.04 10.78 -54.82
CA LYS A 497 -15.67 10.74 -56.16
C LYS A 497 -14.73 10.94 -57.37
N GLN A 498 -13.40 10.82 -57.23
CA GLN A 498 -12.44 11.07 -58.32
C GLN A 498 -11.55 9.85 -58.61
N GLU A 499 -11.16 9.64 -59.88
CA GLU A 499 -10.38 8.49 -60.38
C GLU A 499 -8.93 8.43 -59.87
N VAL A 500 -8.40 9.53 -59.31
CA VAL A 500 -7.06 9.62 -58.71
C VAL A 500 -7.20 9.98 -57.24
N TYR A 501 -6.77 9.07 -56.35
CA TYR A 501 -6.84 9.25 -54.90
C TYR A 501 -5.50 9.75 -54.35
N PHE A 502 -5.56 10.74 -53.47
CA PHE A 502 -4.42 11.18 -52.68
C PHE A 502 -4.59 10.72 -51.22
N PRO A 503 -3.81 9.73 -50.76
CA PRO A 503 -3.91 9.25 -49.39
C PRO A 503 -3.70 10.37 -48.37
N GLN A 504 -4.45 10.34 -47.28
CA GLN A 504 -4.41 11.36 -46.23
C GLN A 504 -3.95 10.76 -44.91
N SER A 505 -2.89 11.29 -44.31
CA SER A 505 -2.51 10.95 -42.95
C SER A 505 -3.49 11.61 -41.97
N VAL A 506 -3.89 10.88 -40.93
CA VAL A 506 -4.81 11.37 -39.90
C VAL A 506 -4.31 10.98 -38.51
N ALA A 507 -4.54 11.85 -37.53
CA ALA A 507 -4.31 11.55 -36.13
C ALA A 507 -5.37 12.18 -35.23
N ILE A 508 -5.60 11.56 -34.07
CA ILE A 508 -6.56 11.98 -33.06
C ILE A 508 -5.84 12.15 -31.73
N TRP A 509 -6.03 13.29 -31.09
CA TRP A 509 -5.55 13.60 -29.74
C TRP A 509 -6.71 13.79 -28.79
N MET A 510 -6.45 13.56 -27.52
CA MET A 510 -7.37 13.84 -26.44
C MET A 510 -6.63 14.61 -25.38
N ASP A 511 -7.09 15.83 -25.07
CA ASP A 511 -6.49 16.75 -24.09
C ASP A 511 -6.68 16.22 -22.67
N VAL A 512 -5.90 15.20 -22.27
CA VAL A 512 -6.17 14.42 -21.05
C VAL A 512 -5.80 15.17 -19.78
N ASP A 513 -4.82 16.07 -19.86
CA ASP A 513 -4.45 16.94 -18.74
C ASP A 513 -5.17 18.30 -18.74
N LYS A 514 -5.92 18.62 -19.81
CA LYS A 514 -6.73 19.84 -19.99
C LYS A 514 -5.91 21.12 -20.03
N ASN A 515 -4.67 21.03 -20.49
CA ASN A 515 -3.78 22.17 -20.64
C ASN A 515 -3.95 22.88 -22.00
N GLY A 516 -4.63 22.26 -22.97
CA GLY A 516 -4.85 22.82 -24.30
C GLY A 516 -3.66 22.73 -25.26
N GLU A 517 -2.57 22.07 -24.87
CA GLU A 517 -1.34 21.84 -25.63
C GLU A 517 -1.31 20.48 -26.34
N PHE A 518 -2.12 19.51 -25.92
CA PHE A 518 -2.18 18.16 -26.50
C PHE A 518 -0.82 17.41 -26.50
N THR A 519 0.09 17.82 -25.62
CA THR A 519 1.41 17.27 -25.38
C THR A 519 1.38 16.39 -24.13
N GLY A 520 2.16 15.31 -24.12
CA GLY A 520 2.25 14.47 -22.93
C GLY A 520 3.00 15.18 -21.80
N THR A 521 2.84 14.67 -20.58
CA THR A 521 3.38 15.28 -19.34
C THR A 521 4.92 15.31 -19.25
N LYS A 522 5.63 14.65 -20.17
CA LYS A 522 7.09 14.71 -20.30
C LYS A 522 7.49 15.29 -21.65
N PRO A 523 8.66 15.98 -21.73
CA PRO A 523 9.20 16.41 -23.02
C PRO A 523 9.30 15.24 -24.01
N GLY A 524 8.61 15.37 -25.15
CA GLY A 524 8.59 14.35 -26.22
C GLY A 524 7.45 13.32 -26.13
N GLU A 525 6.62 13.33 -25.10
CA GLU A 525 5.40 12.52 -25.04
C GLU A 525 4.23 13.23 -25.75
N SER A 526 3.25 12.48 -26.24
CA SER A 526 2.07 13.02 -26.95
C SER A 526 0.79 12.42 -26.41
N GLU A 527 -0.29 13.21 -26.32
CA GLU A 527 -1.64 12.73 -25.97
C GLU A 527 -2.40 12.14 -27.17
N MET A 528 -1.66 11.73 -28.20
CA MET A 528 -2.20 11.06 -29.38
C MET A 528 -2.79 9.70 -28.98
N ILE A 529 -4.07 9.51 -29.26
CA ILE A 529 -4.79 8.27 -28.98
C ILE A 529 -5.05 7.43 -30.24
N TYR A 530 -4.83 8.01 -31.43
CA TYR A 530 -4.94 7.30 -32.70
C TYR A 530 -4.10 7.95 -33.80
N ARG A 531 -3.58 7.13 -34.73
CA ARG A 531 -3.00 7.56 -36.00
C ARG A 531 -3.33 6.55 -37.09
N GLY A 532 -3.66 7.03 -38.28
CA GLY A 532 -3.96 6.20 -39.43
C GLY A 532 -3.75 6.91 -40.76
N THR A 533 -4.21 6.29 -41.85
CA THR A 533 -4.18 6.87 -43.20
C THR A 533 -5.47 6.53 -43.93
N ILE A 534 -6.14 7.54 -44.50
CA ILE A 534 -7.27 7.36 -45.41
C ILE A 534 -6.70 7.07 -46.79
N LEU A 535 -6.86 5.84 -47.29
CA LEU A 535 -6.38 5.45 -48.62
C LEU A 535 -7.34 5.90 -49.73
N ALA A 536 -8.65 5.74 -49.52
CA ALA A 536 -9.69 6.20 -50.44
C ALA A 536 -11.00 6.45 -49.67
N GLY A 537 -11.60 7.64 -49.85
CA GLY A 537 -12.94 8.01 -49.37
C GLY A 537 -13.10 8.17 -47.85
N LYS A 538 -12.86 7.11 -47.07
CA LYS A 538 -12.98 7.14 -45.60
C LYS A 538 -12.04 6.16 -44.91
N LEU A 539 -11.68 6.48 -43.68
CA LEU A 539 -11.05 5.57 -42.71
C LEU A 539 -12.10 5.18 -41.68
N SER A 540 -12.25 3.90 -41.39
CA SER A 540 -13.07 3.40 -40.29
C SER A 540 -12.23 2.48 -39.41
N ASP A 541 -12.21 2.74 -38.10
CA ASP A 541 -11.41 1.98 -37.13
C ASP A 541 -12.03 2.12 -35.72
N SER A 542 -11.31 1.67 -34.69
CA SER A 542 -11.69 1.74 -33.29
C SER A 542 -10.75 2.65 -32.49
N LEU A 543 -11.33 3.53 -31.68
CA LEU A 543 -10.65 4.45 -30.80
C LEU A 543 -10.63 3.87 -29.38
N LEU A 544 -9.45 3.57 -28.84
CA LEU A 544 -9.29 3.14 -27.45
C LEU A 544 -9.29 4.35 -26.52
N ILE A 545 -10.26 4.41 -25.59
CA ILE A 545 -10.32 5.48 -24.60
C ILE A 545 -9.32 5.20 -23.48
N PRO A 546 -8.39 6.11 -23.16
CA PRO A 546 -7.46 5.95 -22.05
C PRO A 546 -8.15 5.69 -20.70
N LYS A 547 -7.46 5.00 -19.80
CA LYS A 547 -7.95 4.75 -18.42
C LYS A 547 -7.76 5.99 -17.54
N ILE A 548 -8.48 7.07 -17.84
CA ILE A 548 -8.39 8.37 -17.14
C ILE A 548 -9.62 8.65 -16.27
N VAL A 549 -9.62 9.79 -15.59
CA VAL A 549 -10.74 10.25 -14.75
C VAL A 549 -11.98 10.51 -15.61
N GLY A 550 -13.17 10.33 -15.04
CA GLY A 550 -14.41 10.68 -15.73
C GLY A 550 -14.57 12.21 -15.87
N GLY A 551 -15.15 12.66 -16.98
CA GLY A 551 -15.36 14.07 -17.25
C GLY A 551 -15.38 14.43 -18.73
N LYS A 552 -15.57 15.71 -19.03
CA LYS A 552 -15.54 16.25 -20.40
C LYS A 552 -14.09 16.57 -20.81
N TYR A 553 -13.69 16.14 -22.01
CA TYR A 553 -12.35 16.30 -22.60
C TYR A 553 -12.47 16.81 -24.03
N THR A 554 -11.50 17.64 -24.47
CA THR A 554 -11.38 18.07 -25.86
C THR A 554 -10.68 16.99 -26.67
N VAL A 555 -11.22 16.69 -27.84
CA VAL A 555 -10.60 15.76 -28.80
C VAL A 555 -10.33 16.48 -30.09
N ARG A 556 -9.10 16.39 -30.58
CA ARG A 556 -8.68 17.02 -31.83
C ARG A 556 -8.41 15.97 -32.89
N ILE A 557 -8.93 16.20 -34.09
CA ILE A 557 -8.61 15.43 -35.29
C ILE A 557 -7.81 16.34 -36.21
N ARG A 558 -6.72 15.84 -36.78
CA ARG A 558 -6.00 16.54 -37.86
C ARG A 558 -5.79 15.62 -39.04
N ILE A 559 -5.92 16.18 -40.25
CA ILE A 559 -5.63 15.52 -41.51
C ILE A 559 -4.58 16.32 -42.30
N ARG A 560 -3.77 15.61 -43.11
CA ARG A 560 -2.96 16.19 -44.18
C ARG A 560 -2.65 15.14 -45.25
N ARG A 561 -2.30 15.57 -46.46
CA ARG A 561 -1.92 14.64 -47.53
C ARG A 561 -0.67 13.84 -47.17
N ALA A 562 -0.74 12.52 -47.28
CA ALA A 562 0.31 11.61 -46.82
C ALA A 562 1.62 11.74 -47.61
N SER A 563 1.57 12.19 -48.87
CA SER A 563 2.78 12.46 -49.68
C SER A 563 3.64 13.59 -49.13
N TYR A 564 3.06 14.51 -48.35
CA TYR A 564 3.82 15.54 -47.65
C TYR A 564 4.35 15.06 -46.30
N GLY A 565 3.95 13.86 -45.84
CA GLY A 565 4.38 13.19 -44.61
C GLY A 565 3.22 12.96 -43.63
N ILE A 566 3.55 12.56 -42.41
CA ILE A 566 2.58 12.12 -41.40
C ILE A 566 2.10 13.24 -40.47
N VAL A 567 0.89 13.08 -39.93
CA VAL A 567 0.36 13.92 -38.85
C VAL A 567 0.86 13.39 -37.51
N ASN A 568 1.72 14.17 -36.86
CA ASN A 568 2.43 13.83 -35.62
C ASN A 568 2.33 14.89 -34.51
N ASN A 569 1.78 16.07 -34.78
CA ASN A 569 1.67 17.17 -33.83
C ASN A 569 0.28 17.84 -33.91
N ALA A 570 -0.32 18.14 -32.76
CA ALA A 570 -1.67 18.70 -32.64
C ALA A 570 -1.75 20.23 -32.84
N CYS A 571 -0.62 20.94 -32.70
CA CYS A 571 -0.53 22.39 -32.62
C CYS A 571 0.37 23.03 -33.70
N GLU A 572 1.34 22.29 -34.24
CA GLU A 572 2.32 22.84 -35.17
C GLU A 572 1.73 23.25 -36.52
N LEU A 573 2.42 24.20 -37.16
CA LEU A 573 2.21 24.56 -38.55
C LEU A 573 2.65 23.41 -39.46
N TYR A 574 1.75 22.95 -40.32
CA TYR A 574 2.14 22.09 -41.44
C TYR A 574 2.27 22.90 -42.72
N GLU A 575 3.41 22.72 -43.39
CA GLU A 575 3.61 23.16 -44.76
C GLU A 575 2.60 22.41 -45.65
N HIS A 576 1.97 23.12 -46.60
CA HIS A 576 0.90 22.65 -47.49
C HIS A 576 -0.51 22.57 -46.87
N TYR A 577 -1.29 21.56 -47.26
CA TYR A 577 -2.75 21.48 -47.13
C TYR A 577 -3.21 20.56 -45.99
N GLY A 578 -4.30 20.92 -45.33
CA GLY A 578 -4.99 20.05 -44.37
C GLY A 578 -6.05 20.78 -43.57
N GLU A 579 -6.62 20.09 -42.58
CA GLU A 579 -7.66 20.61 -41.69
C GLU A 579 -7.54 20.02 -40.28
N GLY A 580 -7.92 20.80 -39.27
CA GLY A 580 -8.12 20.33 -37.91
C GLY A 580 -9.55 20.56 -37.40
N GLU A 581 -10.09 19.62 -36.63
CA GLU A 581 -11.41 19.73 -36.01
C GLU A 581 -11.38 19.35 -34.54
N ASP A 582 -12.05 20.13 -33.71
CA ASP A 582 -12.18 19.87 -32.26
C ASP A 582 -13.60 19.42 -31.88
N TYR A 583 -13.68 18.37 -31.06
CA TYR A 583 -14.90 17.77 -30.53
C TYR A 583 -14.83 17.59 -29.01
N SER A 584 -15.88 17.07 -28.39
CA SER A 584 -15.88 16.74 -26.97
C SER A 584 -16.21 15.28 -26.68
N LEU A 585 -15.49 14.66 -25.75
CA LEU A 585 -15.85 13.35 -25.19
C LEU A 585 -16.19 13.48 -23.71
N VAL A 586 -17.27 12.83 -23.28
CA VAL A 586 -17.62 12.68 -21.87
C VAL A 586 -17.25 11.27 -21.44
N VAL A 587 -16.13 11.16 -20.72
CA VAL A 587 -15.64 9.88 -20.20
C VAL A 587 -16.43 9.52 -18.95
N LYS A 588 -17.06 8.36 -18.96
CA LYS A 588 -17.80 7.75 -17.87
C LYS A 588 -17.00 6.59 -17.27
N ASP A 589 -17.26 6.31 -16.01
CA ASP A 589 -16.90 5.04 -15.40
C ASP A 589 -17.75 3.91 -16.01
N SER A 590 -17.18 2.72 -16.16
CA SER A 590 -17.94 1.56 -16.65
C SER A 590 -19.20 1.39 -15.80
N ALA A 591 -20.36 1.37 -16.47
CA ALA A 591 -21.61 0.96 -15.84
C ALA A 591 -21.37 -0.40 -15.18
N ARG A 592 -21.57 -0.47 -13.87
CA ARG A 592 -21.46 -1.71 -13.10
C ARG A 592 -22.51 -2.69 -13.63
N THR A 593 -22.13 -3.61 -14.51
CA THR A 593 -22.79 -4.91 -14.52
C THR A 593 -22.56 -5.49 -13.13
N LYS A 594 -23.67 -5.76 -12.41
CA LYS A 594 -23.67 -6.37 -11.07
C LYS A 594 -22.98 -7.73 -11.15
N GLN A 595 -21.66 -7.74 -11.04
CA GLN A 595 -20.90 -8.89 -10.61
C GLN A 595 -20.60 -8.63 -9.14
N SER A 596 -21.31 -9.35 -8.28
CA SER A 596 -21.11 -9.35 -6.84
C SER A 596 -19.65 -9.68 -6.55
N THR A 597 -18.88 -8.64 -6.26
CA THR A 597 -17.60 -8.82 -5.56
C THR A 597 -17.97 -9.22 -4.14
N PRO A 598 -17.46 -10.33 -3.59
CA PRO A 598 -17.77 -10.69 -2.21
C PRO A 598 -17.28 -9.56 -1.31
N VAL A 599 -18.21 -8.88 -0.66
CA VAL A 599 -17.91 -7.97 0.44
C VAL A 599 -17.54 -8.89 1.60
N SER A 600 -16.26 -8.97 1.94
CA SER A 600 -15.86 -9.54 3.22
C SER A 600 -16.20 -8.53 4.31
N LEU A 601 -17.06 -8.87 5.25
CA LEU A 601 -17.25 -8.07 6.46
C LEU A 601 -15.94 -8.08 7.25
N ARG A 602 -15.26 -6.94 7.27
CA ARG A 602 -14.25 -6.66 8.28
C ARG A 602 -14.90 -5.84 9.38
N VAL A 603 -15.23 -6.50 10.49
CA VAL A 603 -15.77 -5.84 11.69
C VAL A 603 -14.61 -5.32 12.51
N ASP A 604 -14.24 -4.06 12.25
CA ASP A 604 -13.26 -3.38 13.10
C ASP A 604 -13.99 -2.65 14.23
N ASN A 605 -13.56 -2.92 15.47
CA ASN A 605 -13.93 -2.22 16.71
C ASN A 605 -15.38 -2.39 17.20
N LEU A 606 -15.67 -3.54 17.83
CA LEU A 606 -16.80 -3.66 18.75
C LEU A 606 -16.38 -3.10 20.13
N GLN A 607 -16.81 -1.89 20.43
CA GLN A 607 -16.60 -1.27 21.75
C GLN A 607 -17.88 -1.33 22.57
N SER A 608 -17.79 -1.90 23.77
CA SER A 608 -18.82 -1.83 24.81
C SER A 608 -18.78 -0.46 25.48
N GLU A 609 -19.93 0.19 25.68
CA GLU A 609 -20.01 1.45 26.45
C GLU A 609 -19.76 1.24 27.96
N THR A 610 -19.82 -0.01 28.45
CA THR A 610 -19.58 -0.37 29.85
C THR A 610 -18.22 -1.06 30.04
N LYS A 611 -17.45 -0.64 31.06
CA LYS A 611 -16.04 -0.99 31.28
C LYS A 611 -15.74 -2.47 31.63
N GLU A 612 -16.74 -3.32 31.85
CA GLU A 612 -16.53 -4.69 32.37
C GLU A 612 -16.56 -5.83 31.33
N ASP A 613 -17.00 -5.61 30.09
CA ASP A 613 -17.49 -6.73 29.25
C ASP A 613 -16.98 -6.76 27.80
N SER A 614 -15.68 -6.55 27.58
CA SER A 614 -15.06 -6.57 26.23
C SER A 614 -15.01 -7.94 25.55
N LYS A 615 -15.53 -9.02 26.16
CA LYS A 615 -15.36 -10.42 25.71
C LYS A 615 -16.53 -11.02 24.92
N LYS A 616 -17.59 -10.27 24.61
CA LYS A 616 -18.88 -10.86 24.19
C LYS A 616 -19.23 -10.79 22.70
N ILE A 617 -18.52 -10.05 21.85
CA ILE A 617 -18.80 -10.03 20.40
C ILE A 617 -17.51 -10.13 19.60
N TYR A 618 -17.48 -11.04 18.62
CA TYR A 618 -16.36 -11.20 17.68
C TYR A 618 -16.88 -11.49 16.27
N PRO A 619 -16.23 -10.97 15.22
CA PRO A 619 -16.49 -11.43 13.86
C PRO A 619 -16.16 -12.92 13.74
N ASN A 620 -16.96 -13.67 12.98
CA ASN A 620 -16.57 -15.00 12.52
C ASN A 620 -15.45 -14.85 11.47
N PRO A 621 -14.23 -15.37 11.69
CA PRO A 621 -13.16 -15.28 10.71
C PRO A 621 -13.30 -16.25 9.52
N SER A 622 -14.14 -17.30 9.63
CA SER A 622 -14.23 -18.35 8.59
C SER A 622 -15.06 -17.96 7.37
N ASP A 623 -16.15 -17.20 7.56
CA ASP A 623 -17.11 -16.88 6.49
C ASP A 623 -17.08 -15.40 6.07
N GLY A 624 -16.43 -14.54 6.86
CA GLY A 624 -16.42 -13.09 6.66
C GLY A 624 -17.80 -12.44 6.59
N ASN A 625 -18.90 -13.16 6.85
CA ASN A 625 -20.29 -12.71 6.67
C ASN A 625 -21.15 -12.89 7.93
N GLN A 626 -20.53 -13.17 9.08
CA GLN A 626 -21.23 -13.48 10.33
C GLN A 626 -20.55 -12.83 11.54
N ILE A 627 -21.35 -12.41 12.51
CA ILE A 627 -20.90 -11.88 13.81
C ILE A 627 -21.44 -12.79 14.88
N TYR A 628 -20.56 -13.25 15.77
CA TYR A 628 -20.95 -14.05 16.92
C TYR A 628 -21.07 -13.16 18.15
N VAL A 629 -22.20 -13.30 18.84
CA VAL A 629 -22.47 -12.67 20.13
C VAL A 629 -22.60 -13.78 21.16
N MET A 630 -21.68 -13.81 22.11
CA MET A 630 -21.77 -14.66 23.30
C MET A 630 -22.76 -14.03 24.28
N THR A 631 -23.76 -14.79 24.68
CA THR A 631 -24.80 -14.40 25.63
C THR A 631 -24.73 -15.28 26.87
N ASP A 632 -25.04 -14.74 28.05
CA ASP A 632 -25.03 -15.54 29.28
C ASP A 632 -26.28 -16.47 29.36
N ASN A 633 -27.35 -16.13 28.62
CA ASN A 633 -28.56 -16.94 28.47
C ASN A 633 -29.20 -16.67 27.09
N SER A 634 -29.16 -17.63 26.17
CA SER A 634 -29.67 -17.45 24.79
C SER A 634 -31.19 -17.32 24.69
N ASP A 635 -31.91 -17.90 25.64
CA ASP A 635 -33.36 -18.12 25.51
C ASP A 635 -34.19 -16.84 25.76
N GLU A 636 -33.59 -15.87 26.45
CA GLU A 636 -34.16 -14.54 26.71
C GLU A 636 -33.40 -13.41 25.98
N ALA A 637 -32.38 -13.76 25.19
CA ALA A 637 -31.55 -12.80 24.49
C ALA A 637 -32.22 -12.31 23.19
N LYS A 638 -32.27 -10.99 23.01
CA LYS A 638 -32.68 -10.32 21.77
C LYS A 638 -31.52 -9.49 21.25
N ILE A 639 -31.21 -9.64 19.97
CA ILE A 639 -30.17 -8.84 19.32
C ILE A 639 -30.77 -8.04 18.18
N SER A 640 -30.54 -6.73 18.20
CA SER A 640 -31.06 -5.80 17.21
C SER A 640 -29.94 -4.94 16.65
N MET A 641 -29.96 -4.71 15.34
CA MET A 641 -28.99 -3.91 14.61
C MET A 641 -29.69 -2.70 14.02
N TYR A 642 -29.09 -1.52 14.23
CA TYR A 642 -29.60 -0.24 13.76
C TYR A 642 -28.54 0.47 12.91
N ASP A 643 -28.97 1.22 11.91
CA ASP A 643 -28.10 2.19 11.25
C ASP A 643 -27.95 3.48 12.11
N LEU A 644 -27.04 4.37 11.73
CA LEU A 644 -26.86 5.66 12.42
C LEU A 644 -28.08 6.60 12.34
N ALA A 645 -29.04 6.33 11.45
CA ALA A 645 -30.31 7.06 11.39
C ALA A 645 -31.36 6.47 12.34
N GLY A 646 -31.02 5.46 13.13
CA GLY A 646 -31.91 4.80 14.08
C GLY A 646 -32.89 3.82 13.43
N ARG A 647 -32.72 3.49 12.15
CA ARG A 647 -33.56 2.51 11.46
C ARG A 647 -33.08 1.11 11.78
N GLU A 648 -34.02 0.24 12.16
CA GLU A 648 -33.74 -1.16 12.41
C GLU A 648 -33.39 -1.88 11.10
N VAL A 649 -32.19 -2.45 11.04
CA VAL A 649 -31.65 -3.15 9.88
C VAL A 649 -31.94 -4.64 9.98
N GLN A 650 -31.84 -5.20 11.19
CA GLN A 650 -32.08 -6.61 11.46
C GLN A 650 -32.32 -6.82 12.95
N THR A 651 -33.23 -7.71 13.30
CA THR A 651 -33.43 -8.18 14.68
C THR A 651 -33.52 -9.70 14.68
N LEU A 652 -32.89 -10.31 15.67
CA LEU A 652 -32.95 -11.73 15.96
C LEU A 652 -33.55 -11.93 17.34
N GLN A 653 -34.48 -12.87 17.42
CA GLN A 653 -35.05 -13.38 18.66
C GLN A 653 -34.84 -14.89 18.68
N ASN A 654 -34.27 -15.37 19.77
CA ASN A 654 -34.14 -16.79 20.12
C ASN A 654 -33.48 -17.70 19.05
N PRO A 655 -32.16 -17.64 18.82
CA PRO A 655 -31.49 -18.44 17.79
C PRO A 655 -30.57 -19.56 18.33
N MET A 656 -30.42 -20.59 17.50
CA MET A 656 -29.80 -21.90 17.79
C MET A 656 -28.34 -21.84 18.28
N SER A 657 -28.14 -21.78 19.59
CA SER A 657 -27.25 -22.59 20.43
C SER A 657 -27.24 -21.96 21.83
N GLN A 658 -27.20 -22.78 22.89
CA GLN A 658 -27.45 -22.40 24.29
C GLN A 658 -26.68 -21.17 24.86
N TYR A 659 -25.69 -20.60 24.14
CA TYR A 659 -24.92 -19.42 24.59
C TYR A 659 -24.37 -18.50 23.47
N VAL A 660 -24.65 -18.76 22.19
CA VAL A 660 -24.09 -17.95 21.08
C VAL A 660 -25.14 -17.67 20.01
N MET A 661 -25.31 -16.39 19.71
CA MET A 661 -26.17 -15.88 18.65
C MET A 661 -25.32 -15.40 17.47
N SER A 662 -25.63 -15.89 16.26
CA SER A 662 -24.99 -15.42 15.03
C SER A 662 -25.88 -14.42 14.31
N ILE A 663 -25.33 -13.24 14.02
CA ILE A 663 -25.96 -12.28 13.12
C ILE A 663 -25.35 -12.50 11.74
N LYS A 664 -26.19 -12.81 10.76
CA LYS A 664 -25.88 -12.76 9.33
C LYS A 664 -26.39 -11.44 8.78
N PRO A 665 -25.53 -10.41 8.59
CA PRO A 665 -25.94 -9.18 7.96
C PRO A 665 -26.43 -9.49 6.54
N ASN A 666 -27.58 -8.94 6.16
CA ASN A 666 -28.14 -9.19 4.83
C ASN A 666 -27.19 -8.72 3.71
N GLU A 667 -27.35 -9.26 2.50
CA GLU A 667 -26.55 -8.90 1.31
C GLU A 667 -26.70 -7.42 0.89
N ASN A 668 -27.62 -6.68 1.52
CA ASN A 668 -27.91 -5.28 1.24
C ASN A 668 -27.29 -4.30 2.25
N LEU A 669 -26.50 -4.78 3.22
CA LEU A 669 -25.81 -3.89 4.15
C LEU A 669 -24.84 -2.98 3.39
N LYS A 670 -25.05 -1.68 3.52
CA LYS A 670 -24.16 -0.68 2.93
C LYS A 670 -22.92 -0.49 3.81
N ILE A 671 -21.81 -0.10 3.20
CA ILE A 671 -20.64 0.41 3.92
C ILE A 671 -21.10 1.54 4.85
N GLY A 672 -20.77 1.45 6.14
CA GLY A 672 -21.30 2.36 7.14
C GLY A 672 -21.09 1.88 8.56
N THR A 673 -21.49 2.71 9.52
CA THR A 673 -21.50 2.38 10.94
C THR A 673 -22.90 1.94 11.35
N TYR A 674 -22.97 0.94 12.20
CA TYR A 674 -24.19 0.38 12.76
C TYR A 674 -24.06 0.27 14.28
N ILE A 675 -25.19 0.26 14.98
CA ILE A 675 -25.30 0.02 16.41
C ILE A 675 -25.95 -1.34 16.62
N ILE A 676 -25.31 -2.19 17.41
CA ILE A 676 -25.86 -3.48 17.82
C ILE A 676 -26.31 -3.33 19.27
N LEU A 677 -27.57 -3.66 19.53
CA LEU A 677 -28.16 -3.79 20.86
C LEU A 677 -28.27 -5.26 21.20
N VAL A 678 -27.74 -5.64 22.36
CA VAL A 678 -27.90 -6.97 22.94
C VAL A 678 -28.72 -6.81 24.20
N GLN A 679 -29.94 -7.34 24.20
CA GLN A 679 -30.86 -7.29 25.31
C GLN A 679 -30.97 -8.68 25.95
N GLU A 680 -30.69 -8.79 27.25
CA GLU A 680 -30.84 -10.00 28.06
C GLU A 680 -31.78 -9.66 29.23
N GLY A 681 -33.05 -10.06 29.15
CA GLY A 681 -34.08 -9.64 30.11
C GLY A 681 -34.25 -8.11 30.17
N LYS A 682 -33.95 -7.50 31.34
CA LYS A 682 -33.99 -6.04 31.56
C LYS A 682 -32.66 -5.32 31.21
N ASN A 683 -31.59 -6.06 30.96
CA ASN A 683 -30.28 -5.48 30.68
C ASN A 683 -30.11 -5.25 29.17
N ILE A 684 -29.70 -4.04 28.77
CA ILE A 684 -29.44 -3.70 27.37
C ILE A 684 -28.01 -3.21 27.25
N LYS A 685 -27.22 -3.85 26.38
CA LYS A 685 -25.85 -3.47 26.04
C LYS A 685 -25.78 -2.94 24.62
N LYS A 686 -24.96 -1.91 24.41
CA LYS A 686 -24.77 -1.26 23.11
C LYS A 686 -23.36 -1.48 22.61
N TYR A 687 -23.25 -1.81 21.32
CA TYR A 687 -21.99 -2.01 20.62
C TYR A 687 -22.01 -1.24 19.31
N LYS A 688 -20.86 -0.67 18.95
CA LYS A 688 -20.65 -0.04 17.64
C LYS A 688 -20.03 -1.03 16.68
N MET A 689 -20.53 -1.09 15.45
CA MET A 689 -19.99 -1.91 14.37
C MET A 689 -19.68 -1.02 13.16
N SER A 690 -18.57 -1.28 12.47
CA SER A 690 -18.25 -0.61 11.20
C SER A 690 -18.16 -1.65 10.08
N VAL A 691 -18.89 -1.42 8.99
CA VAL A 691 -18.82 -2.21 7.76
C VAL A 691 -18.00 -1.41 6.76
N MET A 692 -16.84 -1.95 6.37
CA MET A 692 -15.91 -1.34 5.41
C MET A 692 -15.77 -2.20 4.16
N LYS A 693 -15.24 -1.59 3.09
CA LYS A 693 -15.06 -2.24 1.79
C LYS A 693 -13.79 -3.08 1.74
#